data_AF-A0A832XQ17-F1
#
_entry.id   AF-A0A832XQ17-F1
#
_cell.length_a   1.000
_cell.length_b   1.000
_cell.length_c   1.000
_cell.angle_alpha   90.00
_cell.angle_beta   90.00
_cell.angle_gamma   90.00
#
_symmetry.space_group_name_H-M   'P 1'
#
loop_
_entity.id
_entity.type
_entity.pdbx_description
1 polymer ?
#
loop_
_entity_poly.entity_id
_entity_poly.type
_entity_poly.pdbx_seq_one_letter_code
_entity_poly.pdbx_strand_id
1 'polypeptide(L)'
;MASSKLRTLLVFLILFLMTAVPIVSTQYVVNTHYNISEELAESKNEIQLTSQRSNHQIDISPWRITDKWTYDTVFDVAGLIADANLTGASVNSLTGDTLIEVMDIIFADINGTQTLVYELKIEGDFTSGNNGATFPYDGSTVTGRLDIEYLGHDYVRVSDLATVRNEFEVDVTFAPYNLGFSWILQDLGEIQVNNTYWPPREDYDFPLMMGDSWNATYYSETEVTGESDYFDVSGLDSNGTDTTFYQVTQQGAPTEDGNGITYSGCNDAMKISSWNSTGAAGGFKWYCPNSRSYAWNSFQDQSLGLQIDWKLKSYNPTDSQGVSPSSSPGIRQTVVESIPQFDRVRPDTILGTWGNYSSNLGQNPQINTNLQLRWEHEGIIQSLTTASNGSAWTTIDVGHSDDNTTVNDDEGSHGLIIWDPVAKIVGVKTVVFDPLVIGIDLIAKQDGVIVQRNRSGVITILNPDVITVLPGDALQFWLITQNKGTQVSPATQMEVSTPDGSSNQTNVPPLPPLGQATISANWTVPAEQAIGNLTLTFEVDPEELITEDANRSNNLALISIFVGRAPIVNVTVYDEVYTHANATIDASTSYDPDGGEVECDFAIDEDNDEIFDTMVFSENCTLEWSWIDDGEQMVWIYVYDMEGDVALEQVNVTILNQVPWISLSGPESVVADSKITITADDYGDNDSYMEPVSISWPNSMCEEGVTQPTCTFSVFEETNISVLAIATDEDGATTSTTFQVGITNMPPILESVELWIDGVISDNWTVMEDQVVELRATGNDTSLDLPLLVYDWHTDVDLFPEMSIATSGENSIIETAWNTSGTHRIQVELFDDDGVSGGLYNRTINVTNIFPTIPEISPPLPAYEDQEFSLLGSAIDSSSDTESLVLCWDINAEENSDGNGTSWDDCDVVGTVLTYSFAIRGIHVITFHATDDDGASGWQNISVTTINKAPTASITSSFEGDSISIEEGESITFYGNESDDTLFDQANLWMWWDSTCHDGDSDGILVDDIDAEASFATFAFAKPGICTITLHVEDDDGESDSTSMTVEVTEKPLSSALLSSIASGKGIVIGLGIVLIALLLVFIISRRKQEIPGSIAQQQSKQSKAWDLQAPSQGILSHASGAAPMDSYEIELNSIDFQTPAPTAQPAVMPAHQPVAQPVAQPAVMPAHQPVAQPVAQTVVIPTSQHVPAFPPPASAPPIPAQGLPPGWSQEQWLIYGEKWLEEQNQIASTPSRAGKDLSELLDDLDF
;
A
#
# COMPACT_ATOMS: atom_id res chain seq x y z
N MET A 1 66.45 -9.83 20.39
CA MET A 1 65.37 -10.41 21.24
C MET A 1 65.40 -9.76 22.61
N ALA A 2 64.28 -9.90 23.32
CA ALA A 2 63.84 -9.20 24.54
C ALA A 2 64.83 -9.01 25.71
N SER A 3 64.42 -8.10 26.60
CA SER A 3 64.77 -8.00 28.03
C SER A 3 66.22 -7.71 28.43
N SER A 4 66.49 -6.45 28.81
CA SER A 4 66.67 -6.07 30.23
C SER A 4 67.34 -4.70 30.42
N LYS A 5 66.54 -3.62 30.49
CA LYS A 5 66.96 -2.36 31.17
C LYS A 5 65.81 -1.56 31.82
N LEU A 6 64.75 -2.27 32.17
CA LEU A 6 63.72 -1.83 33.11
C LEU A 6 64.35 -1.75 34.52
N ARG A 7 64.78 -0.56 34.97
CA ARG A 7 64.91 -0.20 36.41
C ARG A 7 65.27 1.24 36.80
N THR A 8 65.67 2.13 35.87
CA THR A 8 66.20 3.47 36.25
C THR A 8 65.31 4.67 35.87
N LEU A 9 64.10 4.45 35.33
CA LEU A 9 63.12 5.52 35.07
C LEU A 9 61.86 5.43 35.97
N LEU A 10 61.78 4.39 36.80
CA LEU A 10 60.59 4.03 37.58
C LEU A 10 60.55 4.68 38.99
N VAL A 11 61.08 5.90 39.13
CA VAL A 11 61.21 6.59 40.44
C VAL A 11 60.64 8.02 40.43
N PHE A 12 60.49 8.63 39.25
CA PHE A 12 59.87 9.96 39.11
C PHE A 12 58.40 9.94 38.64
N LEU A 13 57.85 8.76 38.30
CA LEU A 13 56.45 8.60 37.92
C LEU A 13 55.55 8.15 39.09
N ILE A 14 56.11 7.92 40.28
CA ILE A 14 55.39 7.36 41.45
C ILE A 14 55.11 8.46 42.49
N LEU A 15 54.53 9.58 42.05
CA LEU A 15 54.04 10.64 42.95
C LEU A 15 52.91 11.53 42.38
N PHE A 16 52.21 11.14 41.31
CA PHE A 16 51.10 11.97 40.78
C PHE A 16 49.89 11.22 40.19
N LEU A 17 49.88 9.88 40.16
CA LEU A 17 48.66 9.12 39.82
C LEU A 17 48.43 7.98 40.83
N MET A 18 47.59 8.26 41.82
CA MET A 18 46.84 7.29 42.61
C MET A 18 45.52 7.94 43.04
N THR A 19 44.43 7.17 42.98
CA THR A 19 43.03 7.55 43.31
C THR A 19 42.42 8.64 42.40
N ALA A 20 41.20 8.47 41.86
CA ALA A 20 40.36 7.28 41.79
C ALA A 20 39.44 7.31 40.56
N VAL A 21 39.03 6.11 40.11
CA VAL A 21 37.85 5.91 39.26
C VAL A 21 36.66 5.61 40.17
N PRO A 22 35.47 6.16 39.87
CA PRO A 22 34.21 5.46 40.09
C PRO A 22 33.54 5.12 38.74
N ILE A 23 33.12 3.87 38.61
CA ILE A 23 32.03 3.49 37.69
C ILE A 23 30.79 3.49 38.58
N VAL A 24 29.78 4.31 38.26
CA VAL A 24 28.44 4.20 38.85
C VAL A 24 27.41 4.49 37.77
N SER A 25 26.66 3.45 37.42
CA SER A 25 25.35 3.55 36.77
C SER A 25 24.28 3.29 37.83
N THR A 26 23.49 4.31 38.20
CA THR A 26 22.18 4.19 38.88
C THR A 26 21.55 5.57 38.99
N GLN A 27 20.22 5.64 38.88
CA GLN A 27 19.43 6.85 39.10
C GLN A 27 19.72 7.47 40.47
N TYR A 28 19.84 8.80 40.52
CA TYR A 28 19.56 9.59 41.72
C TYR A 28 19.11 10.99 41.31
N VAL A 29 17.80 11.21 41.32
CA VAL A 29 17.23 12.57 41.43
C VAL A 29 17.81 13.16 42.72
N VAL A 30 18.70 14.15 42.60
CA VAL A 30 19.26 14.84 43.76
C VAL A 30 18.23 15.87 44.22
N ASN A 31 17.18 15.37 44.86
CA ASN A 31 16.19 16.18 45.53
C ASN A 31 16.86 16.88 46.72
N THR A 32 17.41 18.07 46.45
CA THR A 32 18.06 18.94 47.45
C THR A 32 17.01 19.57 48.34
N HIS A 33 16.45 18.75 49.23
CA HIS A 33 15.83 19.20 50.48
C HIS A 33 16.89 19.89 51.35
N TYR A 34 17.22 21.13 50.98
CA TYR A 34 17.90 22.08 51.84
C TYR A 34 16.92 22.44 52.95
N ASN A 35 17.06 21.80 54.11
CA ASN A 35 16.23 22.06 55.29
C ASN A 35 16.55 23.45 55.87
N ILE A 36 16.07 24.49 55.19
CA ILE A 36 15.96 25.89 55.66
C ILE A 36 14.59 26.11 56.33
N SER A 37 13.66 25.17 56.12
CA SER A 37 12.25 25.18 56.55
C SER A 37 11.98 25.21 58.07
N GLU A 38 13.00 25.05 58.94
CA GLU A 38 12.85 25.20 60.39
C GLU A 38 13.55 26.45 60.99
N GLU A 39 14.30 27.26 60.22
CA GLU A 39 14.95 28.49 60.75
C GLU A 39 14.42 29.80 60.11
N LEU A 40 13.64 29.75 59.03
CA LEU A 40 12.94 30.93 58.48
C LEU A 40 11.52 31.15 59.03
N ALA A 41 10.93 30.18 59.75
CA ALA A 41 9.53 30.22 60.19
C ALA A 41 9.23 31.22 61.34
N GLU A 42 10.25 31.83 61.97
CA GLU A 42 10.09 32.98 62.89
C GLU A 42 10.61 34.30 62.29
N SER A 43 10.73 34.33 60.95
CA SER A 43 10.86 35.48 60.05
C SER A 43 9.89 36.64 60.30
N LYS A 44 10.12 37.50 61.30
CA LYS A 44 9.41 38.79 61.39
C LYS A 44 9.96 39.79 60.38
N ASN A 45 9.07 40.58 59.80
CA ASN A 45 9.39 41.72 58.93
C ASN A 45 10.41 42.65 59.62
N GLU A 46 11.69 42.55 59.23
CA GLU A 46 12.76 43.42 59.71
C GLU A 46 13.40 44.15 58.52
N ILE A 47 13.11 45.44 58.41
CA ILE A 47 13.66 46.32 57.37
C ILE A 47 15.14 46.61 57.69
N GLN A 48 16.03 45.79 57.14
CA GLN A 48 17.49 45.90 57.31
C GLN A 48 18.06 47.06 56.45
N LEU A 49 17.94 48.30 56.94
CA LEU A 49 18.41 49.48 56.22
C LEU A 49 19.95 49.59 56.23
N THR A 50 20.57 49.68 55.04
CA THR A 50 22.00 49.99 54.89
C THR A 50 22.22 51.16 53.91
N SER A 51 23.03 52.13 54.29
CA SER A 51 23.29 53.35 53.50
C SER A 51 24.65 53.31 52.82
N GLN A 52 24.68 53.54 51.50
CA GLN A 52 25.91 53.71 50.71
C GLN A 52 25.90 55.07 50.00
N ARG A 53 27.08 55.62 49.75
CA ARG A 53 27.27 56.89 49.02
C ARG A 53 27.98 56.62 47.69
N SER A 54 27.21 56.48 46.63
CA SER A 54 27.69 56.65 45.26
C SER A 54 27.96 58.14 45.00
N ASN A 55 29.11 58.45 44.39
CA ASN A 55 29.54 59.83 44.09
C ASN A 55 30.32 59.87 42.77
N HIS A 56 29.90 59.07 41.80
CA HIS A 56 30.49 58.98 40.48
C HIS A 56 29.37 59.01 39.45
N GLN A 57 29.16 60.20 38.91
CA GLN A 57 28.45 60.45 37.66
C GLN A 57 29.41 60.13 36.51
N ILE A 58 28.93 59.44 35.47
CA ILE A 58 29.76 58.96 34.36
C ILE A 58 29.34 59.68 33.08
N ASP A 59 30.27 60.45 32.51
CA ASP A 59 30.08 61.26 31.30
C ASP A 59 30.53 60.50 30.04
N ILE A 60 30.06 60.94 28.87
CA ILE A 60 30.44 60.35 27.59
C ILE A 60 31.96 60.46 27.35
N SER A 61 32.57 59.35 26.90
CA SER A 61 34.00 59.27 26.64
C SER A 61 34.31 59.15 25.13
N PRO A 62 34.91 60.16 24.47
CA PRO A 62 35.15 60.13 23.04
C PRO A 62 36.10 58.99 22.62
N TRP A 63 35.75 58.25 21.58
CA TRP A 63 36.62 57.26 20.94
C TRP A 63 37.58 57.91 19.93
N ARG A 64 38.49 57.09 19.38
CA ARG A 64 39.45 57.46 18.34
C ARG A 64 39.60 56.36 17.32
N ILE A 65 39.84 56.76 16.08
CA ILE A 65 40.33 55.90 15.01
C ILE A 65 41.53 55.07 15.51
N THR A 66 41.47 53.75 15.33
CA THR A 66 42.39 52.74 15.87
C THR A 66 42.49 52.63 17.40
N ASP A 67 41.50 53.11 18.17
CA ASP A 67 41.22 52.52 19.49
C ASP A 67 40.67 51.09 19.27
N LYS A 68 41.17 50.10 20.02
CA LYS A 68 40.79 48.68 19.91
C LYS A 68 40.34 48.09 21.23
N TRP A 69 39.26 47.30 21.22
CA TRP A 69 38.79 46.47 22.33
C TRP A 69 38.81 44.99 21.93
N THR A 70 39.06 44.09 22.88
CA THR A 70 38.96 42.64 22.69
C THR A 70 38.10 42.05 23.80
N TYR A 71 37.07 41.31 23.42
CA TYR A 71 36.10 40.66 24.30
C TYR A 71 36.27 39.14 24.25
N ASP A 72 36.00 38.49 25.37
CA ASP A 72 35.80 37.04 25.53
C ASP A 72 34.34 36.83 25.24
N THR A 73 34.04 36.09 24.17
CA THR A 73 32.70 36.04 23.60
C THR A 73 32.15 34.64 23.67
N VAL A 74 30.90 34.55 24.13
CA VAL A 74 30.08 33.35 24.06
C VAL A 74 28.85 33.65 23.22
N PHE A 75 28.52 32.77 22.28
CA PHE A 75 27.20 32.69 21.65
C PHE A 75 26.50 31.46 22.18
N ASP A 76 25.31 31.61 22.75
CA ASP A 76 24.41 30.48 22.93
C ASP A 76 23.49 30.37 21.72
N VAL A 77 23.51 29.19 21.10
CA VAL A 77 22.80 28.84 19.88
C VAL A 77 21.63 27.89 20.16
N ALA A 78 21.39 27.54 21.42
CA ALA A 78 20.32 26.60 21.80
C ALA A 78 18.92 27.08 21.38
N GLY A 79 18.64 28.39 21.47
CA GLY A 79 17.40 29.00 20.98
C GLY A 79 17.21 28.76 19.48
N LEU A 80 18.16 29.21 18.66
CA LEU A 80 18.12 29.05 17.20
C LEU A 80 17.97 27.59 16.75
N ILE A 81 18.52 26.61 17.49
CA ILE A 81 18.36 25.17 17.16
C ILE A 81 16.96 24.67 17.47
N ALA A 82 16.33 25.16 18.55
CA ALA A 82 14.93 24.87 18.87
C ALA A 82 13.97 25.57 17.89
N ASP A 83 14.18 26.87 17.62
CA ASP A 83 13.38 27.68 16.70
C ASP A 83 13.40 27.11 15.27
N ALA A 84 14.53 26.56 14.83
CA ALA A 84 14.68 25.89 13.53
C ALA A 84 14.23 24.41 13.52
N ASN A 85 13.77 23.85 14.65
CA ASN A 85 13.32 22.46 14.84
C ASN A 85 14.26 21.39 14.21
N LEU A 86 15.55 21.47 14.54
CA LEU A 86 16.58 20.62 13.91
C LEU A 86 16.78 19.30 14.67
N THR A 87 15.83 18.37 14.50
CA THR A 87 15.86 17.02 15.08
C THR A 87 17.22 16.33 14.90
N GLY A 88 17.87 15.97 16.01
CA GLY A 88 19.18 15.31 16.01
C GLY A 88 20.40 16.23 15.80
N ALA A 89 20.20 17.55 15.69
CA ALA A 89 21.27 18.54 15.79
C ALA A 89 21.50 18.96 17.24
N SER A 90 22.74 19.23 17.63
CA SER A 90 23.08 19.81 18.94
C SER A 90 24.42 20.53 18.89
N VAL A 91 24.49 21.73 19.47
CA VAL A 91 25.72 22.55 19.46
C VAL A 91 25.94 23.19 20.83
N ASN A 92 27.12 22.96 21.40
CA ASN A 92 27.59 23.65 22.60
C ASN A 92 27.81 25.15 22.30
N SER A 93 27.51 26.02 23.27
CA SER A 93 27.73 27.46 23.17
C SER A 93 29.13 27.79 22.61
N LEU A 94 29.16 28.58 21.53
CA LEU A 94 30.37 28.84 20.75
C LEU A 94 31.24 29.86 21.48
N THR A 95 32.57 29.68 21.45
CA THR A 95 33.50 30.53 22.20
C THR A 95 34.65 31.06 21.33
N GLY A 96 35.09 32.30 21.59
CA GLY A 96 36.17 32.95 20.85
C GLY A 96 36.46 34.39 21.32
N ASP A 97 37.28 35.11 20.55
CA ASP A 97 37.67 36.50 20.84
C ASP A 97 37.05 37.46 19.81
N THR A 98 36.17 38.37 20.25
CA THR A 98 35.68 39.47 19.39
C THR A 98 36.63 40.66 19.47
N LEU A 99 37.13 41.13 18.34
CA LEU A 99 37.90 42.37 18.18
C LEU A 99 36.98 43.48 17.67
N ILE A 100 37.01 44.65 18.34
CA ILE A 100 36.35 45.88 17.85
C ILE A 100 37.40 46.95 17.62
N GLU A 101 37.39 47.59 16.45
CA GLU A 101 38.24 48.73 16.08
C GLU A 101 37.40 49.90 15.55
N VAL A 102 37.74 51.14 15.95
CA VAL A 102 37.22 52.33 15.28
C VAL A 102 37.96 52.54 13.96
N MET A 103 37.26 52.41 12.83
CA MET A 103 37.85 52.51 11.49
C MET A 103 37.97 53.95 11.00
N ASP A 104 36.91 54.74 11.13
CA ASP A 104 36.92 56.17 10.81
C ASP A 104 35.91 56.96 11.65
N ILE A 105 35.92 58.29 11.48
CA ILE A 105 34.88 59.19 11.97
C ILE A 105 34.34 59.94 10.74
N ILE A 106 33.08 59.67 10.40
CA ILE A 106 32.43 60.10 9.16
C ILE A 106 31.31 61.13 9.43
N PHE A 107 30.75 61.68 8.35
CA PHE A 107 29.55 62.50 8.40
C PHE A 107 28.36 61.69 7.88
N ALA A 108 27.34 61.51 8.71
CA ALA A 108 26.03 61.01 8.30
C ALA A 108 25.07 62.19 8.07
N ASP A 109 23.99 61.95 7.33
CA ASP A 109 22.80 62.81 7.33
C ASP A 109 21.72 62.06 8.11
N ILE A 110 21.28 62.64 9.23
CA ILE A 110 20.24 62.07 10.09
C ILE A 110 19.12 63.11 10.17
N ASN A 111 17.97 62.79 9.58
CA ASN A 111 16.80 63.67 9.51
C ASN A 111 17.06 65.08 8.92
N GLY A 112 18.07 65.24 8.05
CA GLY A 112 18.46 66.52 7.45
C GLY A 112 19.54 67.28 8.24
N THR A 113 20.00 66.74 9.36
CA THR A 113 21.15 67.24 10.13
C THR A 113 22.41 66.48 9.73
N GLN A 114 23.51 67.21 9.50
CA GLN A 114 24.82 66.59 9.36
C GLN A 114 25.36 66.22 10.74
N THR A 115 25.44 64.93 11.02
CA THR A 115 25.87 64.36 12.30
C THR A 115 27.24 63.71 12.19
N LEU A 116 28.07 63.76 13.23
CA LEU A 116 29.31 62.98 13.32
C LEU A 116 29.03 61.55 13.83
N VAL A 117 29.60 60.56 13.14
CA VAL A 117 29.40 59.13 13.43
C VAL A 117 30.74 58.41 13.45
N TYR A 118 30.96 57.57 14.46
CA TYR A 118 32.02 56.56 14.51
C TYR A 118 31.65 55.38 13.61
N GLU A 119 32.53 55.03 12.69
CA GLU A 119 32.47 53.78 11.93
C GLU A 119 33.33 52.75 12.68
N LEU A 120 32.71 51.70 13.21
CA LEU A 120 33.40 50.58 13.83
C LEU A 120 33.54 49.42 12.84
N LYS A 121 34.53 48.56 13.10
CA LYS A 121 34.59 47.19 12.58
C LYS A 121 34.62 46.22 13.75
N ILE A 122 33.86 45.15 13.63
CA ILE A 122 33.78 44.02 14.56
C ILE A 122 34.23 42.77 13.79
N GLU A 123 35.13 41.98 14.36
CA GLU A 123 35.64 40.73 13.78
C GLU A 123 35.73 39.66 14.88
N GLY A 124 35.44 38.39 14.57
CA GLY A 124 35.72 37.29 15.49
C GLY A 124 35.52 35.90 14.92
N ASP A 125 36.40 34.97 15.31
CA ASP A 125 36.29 33.54 15.06
C ASP A 125 35.72 32.84 16.31
N PHE A 126 34.64 32.07 16.17
CA PHE A 126 34.01 31.32 17.27
C PHE A 126 33.94 29.83 16.98
N THR A 127 33.98 29.00 18.02
CA THR A 127 33.94 27.54 17.84
C THR A 127 33.21 26.82 18.97
N SER A 128 32.49 25.74 18.61
CA SER A 128 31.90 24.78 19.56
C SER A 128 32.97 23.96 20.31
N GLY A 129 34.21 23.98 19.80
CA GLY A 129 35.25 23.04 20.20
C GLY A 129 35.04 21.63 19.65
N ASN A 130 36.06 20.77 19.80
CA ASN A 130 36.05 19.44 19.20
C ASN A 130 35.04 18.50 19.88
N ASN A 131 34.14 17.91 19.09
CA ASN A 131 32.95 17.16 19.50
C ASN A 131 31.92 18.02 20.24
N GLY A 132 31.91 19.33 19.94
CA GLY A 132 30.94 20.28 20.49
C GLY A 132 29.76 20.57 19.57
N ALA A 133 29.72 19.99 18.36
CA ALA A 133 28.59 20.10 17.45
C ALA A 133 28.25 18.73 16.86
N THR A 134 26.97 18.46 16.65
CA THR A 134 26.43 17.25 16.03
C THR A 134 25.37 17.67 15.04
N PHE A 135 25.41 17.13 13.81
CA PHE A 135 24.49 17.44 12.73
C PHE A 135 24.21 16.21 11.84
N PRO A 136 23.11 16.19 11.08
CA PRO A 136 22.87 15.22 10.01
C PRO A 136 23.93 15.32 8.90
N TYR A 137 24.55 14.21 8.52
CA TYR A 137 25.57 14.11 7.47
C TYR A 137 25.40 12.82 6.65
N ASP A 138 25.18 12.94 5.34
CA ASP A 138 25.09 11.81 4.39
C ASP A 138 24.12 10.70 4.85
N GLY A 139 22.96 11.11 5.40
CA GLY A 139 21.95 10.20 5.95
C GLY A 139 22.27 9.61 7.33
N SER A 140 23.20 10.18 8.08
CA SER A 140 23.58 9.73 9.43
C SER A 140 23.99 10.88 10.35
N THR A 141 23.64 10.82 11.63
CA THR A 141 24.02 11.87 12.60
C THR A 141 25.51 11.78 12.93
N VAL A 142 26.26 12.88 12.73
CA VAL A 142 27.72 12.93 12.90
C VAL A 142 28.13 14.05 13.85
N THR A 143 28.92 13.69 14.86
CA THR A 143 29.57 14.63 15.78
C THR A 143 30.89 15.16 15.20
N GLY A 144 31.14 16.45 15.39
CA GLY A 144 32.30 17.19 14.88
C GLY A 144 32.50 18.51 15.64
N ARG A 145 32.88 19.56 14.91
CA ARG A 145 33.07 20.92 15.43
C ARG A 145 32.38 21.89 14.48
N LEU A 146 31.61 22.83 15.02
CA LEU A 146 31.09 23.96 14.27
C LEU A 146 31.97 25.18 14.57
N ASP A 147 32.36 25.90 13.53
CA ASP A 147 33.13 27.14 13.57
C ASP A 147 32.30 28.24 12.88
N ILE A 148 32.35 29.47 13.41
CA ILE A 148 31.70 30.65 12.83
C ILE A 148 32.73 31.76 12.62
N GLU A 149 32.71 32.41 11.45
CA GLU A 149 33.37 33.69 11.19
C GLU A 149 32.32 34.81 11.23
N TYR A 150 32.55 35.85 12.04
CA TYR A 150 31.66 37.00 12.19
C TYR A 150 32.37 38.29 11.73
N LEU A 151 31.69 39.05 10.88
CA LEU A 151 32.14 40.34 10.37
C LEU A 151 31.02 41.39 10.54
N GLY A 152 31.28 42.44 11.32
CA GLY A 152 30.30 43.49 11.61
C GLY A 152 30.82 44.92 11.46
N HIS A 153 29.89 45.84 11.25
CA HIS A 153 30.11 47.27 11.03
C HIS A 153 29.02 48.11 11.75
N ASP A 154 29.38 48.68 12.90
CA ASP A 154 28.48 49.57 13.66
C ASP A 154 28.71 51.05 13.30
N TYR A 155 27.63 51.81 13.28
CA TYR A 155 27.62 53.24 13.02
C TYR A 155 27.03 53.98 14.23
N VAL A 156 27.93 54.50 15.08
CA VAL A 156 27.59 55.03 16.41
C VAL A 156 27.74 56.56 16.46
N ARG A 157 26.70 57.26 16.90
CA ARG A 157 26.62 58.74 16.96
C ARG A 157 27.61 59.32 17.99
N VAL A 158 28.28 60.42 17.63
CA VAL A 158 29.42 60.96 18.41
C VAL A 158 29.00 61.79 19.63
N SER A 159 27.76 62.30 19.68
CA SER A 159 27.26 63.14 20.77
C SER A 159 26.92 62.37 22.06
N ASP A 160 26.51 61.12 21.92
CA ASP A 160 25.72 60.35 22.91
C ASP A 160 26.00 58.84 22.88
N LEU A 161 26.67 58.33 21.84
CA LEU A 161 26.85 56.90 21.53
C LEU A 161 25.57 56.16 21.11
N ALA A 162 24.57 56.86 20.55
CA ALA A 162 23.40 56.23 19.94
C ALA A 162 23.77 55.35 18.73
N THR A 163 23.14 54.19 18.59
CA THR A 163 23.32 53.31 17.42
C THR A 163 22.44 53.80 16.27
N VAL A 164 23.07 54.27 15.18
CA VAL A 164 22.36 54.72 13.96
C VAL A 164 21.97 53.52 13.11
N ARG A 165 22.91 52.60 12.91
CA ARG A 165 22.73 51.31 12.24
C ARG A 165 23.86 50.34 12.60
N ASN A 166 23.61 49.06 12.38
CA ASN A 166 24.52 47.94 12.59
C ASN A 166 24.34 46.97 11.42
N GLU A 167 25.43 46.65 10.72
CA GLU A 167 25.47 45.70 9.61
C GLU A 167 26.36 44.52 10.06
N PHE A 168 25.93 43.27 9.94
CA PHE A 168 26.79 42.11 10.23
C PHE A 168 26.54 40.89 9.35
N GLU A 169 27.53 40.01 9.30
CA GLU A 169 27.68 38.87 8.41
C GLU A 169 28.20 37.67 9.23
N VAL A 170 27.63 36.49 9.00
CA VAL A 170 27.87 35.25 9.75
C VAL A 170 28.04 34.08 8.77
N ASP A 171 29.26 33.57 8.62
CA ASP A 171 29.59 32.30 7.92
C ASP A 171 29.55 31.16 8.94
N VAL A 172 28.80 30.10 8.65
CA VAL A 172 28.64 28.93 9.52
C VAL A 172 29.23 27.67 8.87
N THR A 173 30.42 27.28 9.30
CA THR A 173 31.14 26.11 8.77
C THR A 173 31.18 24.94 9.76
N PHE A 174 30.71 23.75 9.35
CA PHE A 174 30.82 22.51 10.12
C PHE A 174 31.97 21.61 9.64
N ALA A 175 32.66 21.00 10.60
CA ALA A 175 33.77 20.08 10.42
C ALA A 175 33.45 18.68 10.98
N PRO A 176 32.84 17.79 10.18
CA PRO A 176 32.55 16.39 10.53
C PRO A 176 33.76 15.67 11.12
N TYR A 177 33.54 14.91 12.20
CA TYR A 177 34.59 14.20 12.95
C TYR A 177 35.76 15.09 13.42
N ASN A 178 35.57 16.42 13.47
CA ASN A 178 36.55 17.46 13.72
C ASN A 178 37.62 17.65 12.62
N LEU A 179 37.46 17.00 11.47
CA LEU A 179 38.47 16.94 10.42
C LEU A 179 38.42 18.18 9.51
N GLY A 180 39.18 19.22 9.88
CA GLY A 180 39.38 20.44 9.09
C GLY A 180 40.16 20.24 7.78
N PHE A 181 39.70 19.36 6.91
CA PHE A 181 40.15 19.21 5.53
C PHE A 181 39.10 19.82 4.59
N SER A 182 39.50 20.74 3.73
CA SER A 182 38.64 21.53 2.81
C SER A 182 37.95 20.73 1.68
N TRP A 183 37.74 19.43 1.87
CA TRP A 183 36.94 18.53 1.02
C TRP A 183 35.96 17.67 1.85
N ILE A 184 35.86 17.93 3.16
CA ILE A 184 34.90 17.33 4.11
C ILE A 184 34.22 18.39 5.00
N LEU A 185 34.71 19.64 4.98
CA LEU A 185 33.96 20.75 5.58
C LEU A 185 32.63 20.92 4.85
N GLN A 186 31.58 21.20 5.60
CA GLN A 186 30.32 21.72 5.08
C GLN A 186 30.24 23.20 5.43
N ASP A 187 29.97 24.00 4.41
CA ASP A 187 29.29 25.28 4.56
C ASP A 187 27.82 24.96 4.92
N LEU A 188 27.26 25.63 5.94
CA LEU A 188 25.86 25.46 6.38
C LEU A 188 25.00 26.71 6.10
N GLY A 189 25.61 27.80 5.64
CA GLY A 189 24.95 29.07 5.39
C GLY A 189 25.82 30.30 5.68
N GLU A 190 25.56 31.34 4.89
CA GLU A 190 26.12 32.69 4.98
C GLU A 190 24.93 33.64 5.17
N ILE A 191 24.83 34.33 6.31
CA ILE A 191 23.71 35.21 6.67
C ILE A 191 24.21 36.62 6.96
N GLN A 192 23.61 37.62 6.31
CA GLN A 192 23.88 39.05 6.47
C GLN A 192 22.63 39.79 6.96
N VAL A 193 22.76 40.50 8.09
CA VAL A 193 21.72 41.27 8.77
C VAL A 193 22.07 42.76 8.72
N ASN A 194 21.13 43.62 8.34
CA ASN A 194 21.26 45.08 8.34
C ASN A 194 20.15 45.71 9.18
N ASN A 195 20.52 46.24 10.35
CA ASN A 195 19.64 46.89 11.32
C ASN A 195 19.79 48.42 11.27
N THR A 196 18.74 49.17 10.98
CA THR A 196 18.75 50.66 11.02
C THR A 196 17.65 51.21 11.93
N TYR A 197 17.95 52.33 12.61
CA TYR A 197 17.12 52.89 13.69
C TYR A 197 16.78 54.38 13.46
N TRP A 198 15.49 54.75 13.59
CA TRP A 198 15.02 56.13 13.48
C TRP A 198 14.04 56.53 14.61
N PRO A 199 14.41 57.45 15.52
CA PRO A 199 15.76 58.00 15.70
C PRO A 199 16.79 56.92 16.05
N PRO A 200 18.11 57.22 15.93
CA PRO A 200 19.17 56.35 16.41
C PRO A 200 18.94 55.90 17.85
N ARG A 201 19.12 54.60 18.15
CA ARG A 201 18.79 54.03 19.47
C ARG A 201 19.81 54.44 20.54
N GLU A 202 19.34 55.15 21.55
CA GLU A 202 20.14 55.57 22.70
C GLU A 202 20.17 54.48 23.79
N ASP A 203 21.15 53.58 23.65
CA ASP A 203 21.53 52.57 24.66
C ASP A 203 22.14 53.17 25.94
N TYR A 204 22.33 54.50 25.98
CA TYR A 204 22.86 55.28 27.10
C TYR A 204 22.19 56.66 27.12
N ASP A 205 21.59 57.06 28.25
CA ASP A 205 21.42 58.47 28.57
C ASP A 205 22.64 58.95 29.38
N PHE A 206 23.39 59.93 28.86
CA PHE A 206 24.56 60.49 29.53
C PHE A 206 24.20 61.83 30.17
N PRO A 207 24.62 62.14 31.41
CA PRO A 207 25.67 61.46 32.16
C PRO A 207 25.15 60.49 33.24
N LEU A 208 25.27 59.19 32.97
CA LEU A 208 24.83 58.05 33.80
C LEU A 208 25.14 58.20 35.30
N MET A 209 24.11 58.03 36.13
CA MET A 209 24.18 57.83 37.57
C MET A 209 23.40 56.56 37.99
N MET A 210 23.68 56.03 39.19
CA MET A 210 23.03 54.82 39.70
C MET A 210 21.55 55.10 39.98
N GLY A 211 20.66 54.30 39.38
CA GLY A 211 19.21 54.53 39.38
C GLY A 211 18.77 55.73 38.53
N ASP A 212 19.45 55.99 37.41
CA ASP A 212 18.84 56.71 36.28
C ASP A 212 18.12 55.70 35.37
N SER A 213 17.06 56.15 34.69
CA SER A 213 16.16 55.30 33.89
C SER A 213 15.52 56.10 32.76
N TRP A 214 15.51 55.54 31.54
CA TRP A 214 15.02 56.19 30.33
C TRP A 214 14.33 55.20 29.39
N ASN A 215 13.39 55.70 28.59
CA ASN A 215 12.75 54.94 27.51
C ASN A 215 13.26 55.42 26.16
N ALA A 216 13.90 54.55 25.38
CA ALA A 216 14.21 54.83 23.97
C ALA A 216 13.09 54.30 23.08
N THR A 217 12.43 55.18 22.32
CA THR A 217 11.38 54.81 21.35
C THR A 217 11.91 55.03 19.94
N TYR A 218 11.90 53.98 19.11
CA TYR A 218 12.48 54.03 17.77
C TYR A 218 11.69 53.20 16.76
N TYR A 219 11.69 53.64 15.51
CA TYR A 219 11.34 52.79 14.37
C TYR A 219 12.56 51.95 13.99
N SER A 220 12.35 50.66 13.83
CA SER A 220 13.35 49.66 13.45
C SER A 220 13.07 49.15 12.03
N GLU A 221 14.13 48.93 11.25
CA GLU A 221 14.08 48.20 9.98
C GLU A 221 15.27 47.24 9.96
N THR A 222 14.98 45.96 9.80
CA THR A 222 15.91 44.84 9.84
C THR A 222 15.75 44.07 8.52
N GLU A 223 16.72 44.24 7.63
CA GLU A 223 16.83 43.47 6.38
C GLU A 223 17.72 42.24 6.65
N VAL A 224 17.24 41.04 6.30
CA VAL A 224 17.99 39.78 6.45
C VAL A 224 18.16 39.11 5.09
N THR A 225 19.40 38.80 4.74
CA THR A 225 19.75 38.21 3.44
C THR A 225 20.76 37.08 3.62
N GLY A 226 20.84 36.16 2.67
CA GLY A 226 21.72 35.00 2.75
C GLY A 226 21.05 33.72 2.28
N GLU A 227 21.73 32.60 2.50
CA GLU A 227 21.21 31.24 2.28
C GLU A 227 21.61 30.35 3.47
N SER A 228 20.79 29.35 3.82
CA SER A 228 21.12 28.31 4.80
C SER A 228 20.57 26.96 4.35
N ASP A 229 21.31 25.89 4.67
CA ASP A 229 20.88 24.50 4.42
C ASP A 229 19.72 24.03 5.33
N TYR A 230 19.36 24.81 6.37
CA TYR A 230 18.46 24.37 7.45
C TYR A 230 17.16 25.17 7.62
N PHE A 231 17.13 26.47 7.32
CA PHE A 231 15.93 27.31 7.49
C PHE A 231 15.82 28.40 6.40
N ASP A 232 14.59 28.87 6.14
CA ASP A 232 14.33 29.90 5.14
C ASP A 232 14.64 31.30 5.67
N VAL A 233 15.76 31.86 5.21
CA VAL A 233 16.23 33.21 5.56
C VAL A 233 15.28 34.30 5.05
N SER A 234 14.49 34.05 3.99
CA SER A 234 13.66 35.07 3.33
C SER A 234 12.39 35.48 4.10
N GLY A 235 12.12 34.84 5.25
CA GLY A 235 11.05 35.21 6.17
C GLY A 235 11.46 36.09 7.35
N LEU A 236 12.75 36.41 7.50
CA LEU A 236 13.31 37.06 8.70
C LEU A 236 13.35 38.61 8.65
N ASP A 237 12.99 39.21 7.50
CA ASP A 237 12.81 40.67 7.37
C ASP A 237 11.76 41.20 8.36
N SER A 238 12.10 42.24 9.12
CA SER A 238 11.17 42.87 10.05
C SER A 238 11.27 44.39 10.09
N ASN A 239 10.16 45.06 10.44
CA ASN A 239 10.14 46.48 10.73
C ASN A 239 9.03 46.78 11.75
N GLY A 240 9.27 47.76 12.62
CA GLY A 240 8.45 47.98 13.80
C GLY A 240 8.58 49.38 14.39
N THR A 241 7.86 49.62 15.47
CA THR A 241 8.10 50.76 16.36
C THR A 241 8.18 50.22 17.77
N ASP A 242 9.40 50.14 18.27
CA ASP A 242 9.73 49.51 19.53
C ASP A 242 9.90 50.55 20.62
N THR A 243 9.87 50.08 21.87
CA THR A 243 10.25 50.89 23.03
C THR A 243 11.04 50.01 23.98
N THR A 244 12.26 50.42 24.27
CA THR A 244 13.15 49.74 25.22
C THR A 244 13.30 50.62 26.45
N PHE A 245 12.90 50.08 27.59
CA PHE A 245 13.13 50.67 28.91
C PHE A 245 14.53 50.29 29.38
N TYR A 246 15.30 51.27 29.86
CA TYR A 246 16.63 51.05 30.43
C TYR A 246 16.69 51.61 31.86
N GLN A 247 17.43 50.95 32.75
CA GLN A 247 17.75 51.48 34.09
C GLN A 247 19.18 51.12 34.50
N VAL A 248 19.88 52.05 35.16
CA VAL A 248 21.18 51.80 35.79
C VAL A 248 20.99 51.04 37.10
N THR A 249 21.02 49.70 37.05
CA THR A 249 20.66 48.80 38.15
C THR A 249 21.79 48.51 39.14
N GLN A 250 23.07 48.65 38.76
CA GLN A 250 24.21 48.39 39.66
C GLN A 250 25.41 49.31 39.38
N GLN A 251 26.28 49.47 40.38
CA GLN A 251 27.59 50.14 40.25
C GLN A 251 28.70 49.31 40.93
N GLY A 252 29.82 49.09 40.25
CA GLY A 252 30.97 48.36 40.80
C GLY A 252 31.88 47.75 39.73
N ALA A 253 32.46 46.59 40.06
CA ALA A 253 33.17 45.75 39.10
C ALA A 253 32.17 44.80 38.39
N PRO A 254 32.19 44.67 37.05
CA PRO A 254 31.24 43.81 36.32
C PRO A 254 31.31 42.34 36.73
N THR A 255 30.24 41.85 37.36
CA THR A 255 30.07 40.47 37.81
C THR A 255 28.62 40.01 37.73
N GLU A 256 28.37 38.82 37.20
CA GLU A 256 27.06 38.17 37.13
C GLU A 256 27.26 36.68 37.48
N ASP A 257 26.38 36.11 38.31
CA ASP A 257 26.40 34.69 38.72
C ASP A 257 27.76 34.17 39.24
N GLY A 258 28.57 35.06 39.82
CA GLY A 258 29.92 34.76 40.30
C GLY A 258 31.01 34.75 39.22
N ASN A 259 30.62 34.88 37.94
CA ASN A 259 31.52 35.18 36.83
C ASN A 259 31.82 36.69 36.76
N GLY A 260 32.85 37.06 36.01
CA GLY A 260 33.29 38.45 35.86
C GLY A 260 34.29 38.62 34.71
N ILE A 261 34.55 39.87 34.36
CA ILE A 261 35.40 40.23 33.21
C ILE A 261 36.90 40.05 33.51
N THR A 262 37.72 39.88 32.46
CA THR A 262 39.19 39.80 32.60
C THR A 262 39.84 41.18 32.75
N TYR A 263 39.23 42.25 32.22
CA TYR A 263 39.77 43.60 32.30
C TYR A 263 39.58 44.23 33.70
N SER A 264 40.65 44.22 34.49
CA SER A 264 40.65 44.64 35.91
C SER A 264 40.53 46.15 36.19
N GLY A 265 40.40 47.00 35.16
CA GLY A 265 40.34 48.46 35.31
C GLY A 265 38.96 49.02 35.70
N CYS A 266 37.88 48.28 35.44
CA CYS A 266 36.50 48.74 35.52
C CYS A 266 35.88 48.56 36.92
N ASN A 267 36.44 49.18 37.96
CA ASN A 267 35.95 49.03 39.35
C ASN A 267 34.81 50.01 39.71
N ASP A 268 34.54 50.94 38.80
CA ASP A 268 33.61 52.06 38.86
C ASP A 268 32.58 52.02 37.72
N ALA A 269 32.41 50.85 37.08
CA ALA A 269 31.46 50.64 36.00
C ALA A 269 30.01 50.64 36.50
N MET A 270 29.07 50.85 35.57
CA MET A 270 27.63 50.87 35.81
C MET A 270 26.92 49.82 34.96
N LYS A 271 26.12 48.95 35.59
CA LYS A 271 25.21 48.03 34.90
C LYS A 271 23.97 48.80 34.50
N ILE A 272 23.68 48.80 33.20
CA ILE A 272 22.43 49.25 32.60
C ILE A 272 21.69 47.96 32.23
N SER A 273 20.51 47.73 32.79
CA SER A 273 19.61 46.65 32.37
C SER A 273 18.61 47.20 31.36
N SER A 274 18.20 46.37 30.39
CA SER A 274 17.19 46.70 29.38
C SER A 274 16.00 45.75 29.43
N TRP A 275 14.82 46.27 29.10
CA TRP A 275 13.56 45.53 28.99
C TRP A 275 12.75 46.05 27.79
N ASN A 276 11.94 45.20 27.18
CA ASN A 276 11.03 45.59 26.09
C ASN A 276 9.74 46.25 26.63
N SER A 277 8.81 46.59 25.72
CA SER A 277 7.51 47.17 26.03
C SER A 277 6.53 46.26 26.79
N THR A 278 6.77 44.94 26.85
CA THR A 278 6.01 44.00 27.69
C THR A 278 6.65 43.73 29.05
N GLY A 279 7.82 44.31 29.34
CA GLY A 279 8.57 44.09 30.57
C GLY A 279 9.44 42.83 30.58
N ALA A 280 9.54 42.10 29.45
CA ALA A 280 10.52 41.03 29.28
C ALA A 280 11.95 41.60 29.21
N ALA A 281 12.92 40.91 29.80
CA ALA A 281 14.29 41.40 29.90
C ALA A 281 15.04 41.29 28.55
N GLY A 282 15.56 42.41 28.05
CA GLY A 282 16.31 42.52 26.80
C GLY A 282 17.84 42.49 26.97
N GLY A 283 18.35 42.16 28.16
CA GLY A 283 19.78 42.05 28.46
C GLY A 283 20.34 43.13 29.39
N PHE A 284 21.65 43.37 29.30
CA PHE A 284 22.36 44.40 30.06
C PHE A 284 23.71 44.83 29.47
N LYS A 285 24.13 46.07 29.75
CA LYS A 285 25.43 46.64 29.40
C LYS A 285 26.12 47.23 30.63
N TRP A 286 27.32 46.75 30.95
CA TRP A 286 28.19 47.34 31.98
C TRP A 286 29.07 48.44 31.38
N TYR A 287 28.62 49.69 31.35
CA TYR A 287 29.44 50.80 30.86
C TYR A 287 30.64 51.07 31.78
N CYS A 288 31.84 51.19 31.21
CA CYS A 288 33.07 51.40 31.96
C CYS A 288 33.85 52.63 31.46
N PRO A 289 34.00 53.70 32.28
CA PRO A 289 34.74 54.90 31.88
C PRO A 289 36.25 54.63 31.67
N ASN A 290 36.78 53.55 32.28
CA ASN A 290 38.17 53.14 32.10
C ASN A 290 38.45 52.59 30.69
N SER A 291 37.52 51.82 30.12
CA SER A 291 37.59 51.33 28.74
C SER A 291 36.94 52.27 27.72
N ARG A 292 36.20 53.30 28.18
CA ARG A 292 35.39 54.24 27.37
C ARG A 292 34.21 53.59 26.64
N SER A 293 33.88 52.35 26.94
CA SER A 293 32.81 51.58 26.31
C SER A 293 32.22 50.60 27.32
N TYR A 294 31.32 49.71 26.90
CA TYR A 294 30.94 48.58 27.74
C TYR A 294 32.16 47.70 28.08
N ALA A 295 32.10 47.10 29.25
CA ALA A 295 33.05 46.10 29.72
C ALA A 295 32.43 44.70 29.77
N TRP A 296 31.10 44.62 29.84
CA TRP A 296 30.31 43.43 29.56
C TRP A 296 29.06 43.90 28.78
N ASN A 297 28.77 43.32 27.62
CA ASN A 297 27.50 43.46 26.91
C ASN A 297 26.86 42.08 26.80
N SER A 298 25.61 41.91 27.24
CA SER A 298 24.88 40.65 27.19
C SER A 298 23.47 40.93 26.67
N PHE A 299 23.10 40.31 25.56
CA PHE A 299 21.86 40.62 24.84
C PHE A 299 21.44 39.43 23.97
N GLN A 300 20.15 39.35 23.66
CA GLN A 300 19.64 38.44 22.62
C GLN A 300 19.52 39.21 21.31
N ASP A 301 19.96 38.62 20.20
CA ASP A 301 19.64 39.12 18.87
C ASP A 301 18.18 38.77 18.54
N GLN A 302 17.36 39.77 18.22
CA GLN A 302 15.92 39.59 18.01
C GLN A 302 15.58 39.01 16.63
N SER A 303 16.52 39.01 15.70
CA SER A 303 16.38 38.49 14.33
C SER A 303 16.82 37.02 14.19
N LEU A 304 17.76 36.57 15.03
CA LEU A 304 18.32 35.21 14.99
C LEU A 304 18.15 34.41 16.30
N GLY A 305 17.49 34.96 17.32
CA GLY A 305 17.26 34.31 18.63
C GLY A 305 18.52 34.10 19.48
N LEU A 306 19.71 34.47 18.98
CA LEU A 306 21.01 34.16 19.57
C LEU A 306 21.28 34.98 20.85
N GLN A 307 21.61 34.31 21.96
CA GLN A 307 22.11 34.99 23.16
C GLN A 307 23.62 35.23 23.05
N ILE A 308 24.04 36.49 23.10
CA ILE A 308 25.42 36.92 22.84
C ILE A 308 26.01 37.60 24.09
N ASP A 309 27.21 37.19 24.49
CA ASP A 309 27.78 37.52 25.79
C ASP A 309 29.26 37.98 25.68
N TRP A 310 29.50 39.29 25.51
CA TRP A 310 30.81 39.91 25.23
C TRP A 310 31.48 40.48 26.49
N LYS A 311 32.59 39.88 26.95
CA LYS A 311 33.26 40.18 28.25
C LYS A 311 34.67 40.73 28.06
N LEU A 312 34.94 41.99 28.42
CA LEU A 312 36.18 42.68 28.06
C LEU A 312 37.44 42.00 28.61
N LYS A 313 38.32 41.57 27.69
CA LYS A 313 39.67 41.05 27.96
C LYS A 313 40.69 42.16 27.96
N SER A 314 40.64 43.02 26.94
CA SER A 314 41.64 44.08 26.78
C SER A 314 41.12 45.33 26.06
N TYR A 315 41.65 46.51 26.44
CA TYR A 315 41.47 47.77 25.74
C TYR A 315 42.84 48.39 25.42
N ASN A 316 43.07 48.72 24.15
CA ASN A 316 44.33 49.23 23.63
C ASN A 316 44.11 50.57 22.91
N PRO A 317 44.07 51.69 23.67
CA PRO A 317 43.80 53.01 23.12
C PRO A 317 44.97 53.64 22.36
N THR A 318 44.65 54.31 21.27
CA THR A 318 45.58 55.02 20.40
C THR A 318 45.98 56.39 20.97
N ASP A 319 47.22 56.79 20.63
CA ASP A 319 47.88 58.02 21.11
C ASP A 319 47.83 58.14 22.65
N SER A 320 48.13 57.03 23.36
CA SER A 320 48.09 56.95 24.83
C SER A 320 49.42 56.44 25.42
N GLN A 321 49.77 56.93 26.62
CA GLN A 321 51.00 56.57 27.33
C GLN A 321 50.71 55.89 28.67
N GLY A 322 51.47 54.85 28.99
CA GLY A 322 51.28 54.07 30.22
C GLY A 322 50.17 53.02 30.13
N VAL A 323 49.72 52.69 28.92
CA VAL A 323 48.72 51.66 28.64
C VAL A 323 49.14 50.32 29.26
N SER A 324 48.20 49.67 29.93
CA SER A 324 48.26 48.27 30.33
C SER A 324 46.99 47.60 29.81
N PRO A 325 47.04 46.86 28.69
CA PRO A 325 45.82 46.49 27.96
C PRO A 325 44.78 45.69 28.78
N SER A 326 45.16 45.02 29.87
CA SER A 326 44.24 44.27 30.75
C SER A 326 43.83 44.99 32.05
N SER A 327 44.19 46.28 32.22
CA SER A 327 43.93 47.01 33.48
C SER A 327 43.88 48.54 33.41
N SER A 328 44.40 49.20 32.37
CA SER A 328 44.39 50.66 32.28
C SER A 328 44.60 51.20 30.86
N PRO A 329 43.84 52.23 30.42
CA PRO A 329 44.05 52.91 29.14
C PRO A 329 45.31 53.81 29.12
N GLY A 330 46.00 53.97 30.25
CA GLY A 330 47.00 55.03 30.41
C GLY A 330 46.38 56.42 30.25
N ILE A 331 47.15 57.39 29.74
CA ILE A 331 46.70 58.77 29.51
C ILE A 331 46.94 59.16 28.05
N ARG A 332 45.89 59.65 27.36
CA ARG A 332 45.98 60.18 25.99
C ARG A 332 46.98 61.34 25.92
N GLN A 333 47.87 61.31 24.94
CA GLN A 333 48.95 62.30 24.76
C GLN A 333 48.39 63.61 24.22
N THR A 334 47.59 63.50 23.15
CA THR A 334 46.79 64.58 22.56
C THR A 334 45.42 64.58 23.20
N VAL A 335 44.83 65.75 23.47
CA VAL A 335 43.47 65.87 24.02
C VAL A 335 42.78 67.10 23.43
N VAL A 336 41.56 66.91 22.93
CA VAL A 336 40.56 67.96 22.73
C VAL A 336 39.54 67.82 23.87
N GLU A 337 39.29 68.90 24.60
CA GLU A 337 38.30 68.95 25.69
C GLU A 337 37.15 69.86 25.28
N SER A 338 35.92 69.39 25.45
CA SER A 338 34.71 70.21 25.38
C SER A 338 34.32 70.60 26.80
N ILE A 339 34.20 71.91 27.08
CA ILE A 339 33.98 72.44 28.43
C ILE A 339 32.88 73.50 28.39
N PRO A 340 31.62 73.16 28.70
CA PRO A 340 30.56 74.14 28.88
C PRO A 340 30.81 74.99 30.15
N GLN A 341 30.14 76.14 30.25
CA GLN A 341 30.17 76.98 31.45
C GLN A 341 29.38 76.36 32.62
N PHE A 342 28.36 75.57 32.30
CA PHE A 342 27.56 74.80 33.24
C PHE A 342 27.16 73.49 32.56
N ASP A 343 27.30 72.36 33.26
CA ASP A 343 26.93 71.04 32.76
C ASP A 343 25.40 70.82 32.79
N ARG A 344 24.67 71.65 33.56
CA ARG A 344 23.21 71.71 33.59
C ARG A 344 22.76 73.15 33.37
N VAL A 345 21.79 73.35 32.47
CA VAL A 345 21.23 74.65 32.08
C VAL A 345 19.71 74.57 32.00
N ARG A 346 19.03 75.72 31.96
CA ARG A 346 17.62 75.75 31.53
C ARG A 346 17.56 75.82 30.00
N PRO A 347 16.45 75.40 29.37
CA PRO A 347 16.14 75.71 27.99
C PRO A 347 16.27 77.21 27.64
N ASP A 348 16.40 77.51 26.35
CA ASP A 348 16.56 78.86 25.76
C ASP A 348 17.68 79.70 26.43
N THR A 349 18.71 79.04 26.99
CA THR A 349 19.82 79.70 27.69
C THR A 349 21.07 79.80 26.80
N ILE A 350 21.59 81.02 26.63
CA ILE A 350 22.89 81.25 25.99
C ILE A 350 24.02 80.66 26.85
N LEU A 351 24.57 79.53 26.43
CA LEU A 351 25.65 78.80 27.10
C LEU A 351 27.01 79.21 26.52
N GLY A 352 27.91 79.69 27.38
CA GLY A 352 29.33 79.84 27.05
C GLY A 352 30.05 78.50 27.08
N THR A 353 31.02 78.29 26.18
CA THR A 353 31.79 77.03 26.12
C THR A 353 33.22 77.26 25.62
N TRP A 354 34.15 76.45 26.12
CA TRP A 354 35.55 76.42 25.73
C TRP A 354 35.90 75.09 25.04
N GLY A 355 36.64 75.19 23.94
CA GLY A 355 37.33 74.04 23.34
C GLY A 355 38.82 74.13 23.63
N ASN A 356 39.37 73.28 24.49
CA ASN A 356 40.81 73.22 24.76
C ASN A 356 41.47 72.17 23.89
N TYR A 357 42.59 72.51 23.24
CA TYR A 357 43.36 71.56 22.43
C TYR A 357 44.84 71.56 22.82
N SER A 358 45.34 70.40 23.23
CA SER A 358 46.70 70.19 23.71
C SER A 358 47.30 68.86 23.27
N SER A 359 48.63 68.74 23.36
CA SER A 359 49.37 67.49 23.17
C SER A 359 50.49 67.33 24.19
N ASN A 360 51.13 66.14 24.21
CA ASN A 360 52.15 65.76 25.19
C ASN A 360 51.65 65.93 26.65
N LEU A 361 50.55 65.26 26.99
CA LEU A 361 49.92 65.29 28.33
C LEU A 361 49.57 66.72 28.79
N GLY A 362 48.86 67.48 27.96
CA GLY A 362 48.45 68.85 28.27
C GLY A 362 49.56 69.92 28.18
N GLN A 363 50.82 69.54 27.96
CA GLN A 363 51.97 70.46 28.06
C GLN A 363 52.14 71.35 26.83
N ASN A 364 51.74 70.88 25.65
CA ASN A 364 51.91 71.58 24.37
C ASN A 364 50.54 72.03 23.83
N PRO A 365 50.09 73.26 24.09
CA PRO A 365 48.86 73.79 23.49
C PRO A 365 48.96 73.82 21.96
N GLN A 366 47.88 73.47 21.27
CA GLN A 366 47.79 73.55 19.81
C GLN A 366 47.31 74.95 19.42
N ILE A 367 48.11 75.71 18.66
CA ILE A 367 47.94 77.17 18.49
C ILE A 367 47.60 77.52 17.04
N ASN A 368 46.57 78.37 16.85
CA ASN A 368 45.97 78.71 15.55
C ASN A 368 45.37 77.49 14.81
N THR A 369 45.00 76.44 15.52
CA THR A 369 44.32 75.29 14.93
C THR A 369 42.84 75.62 14.73
N ASN A 370 42.28 75.25 13.58
CA ASN A 370 40.86 75.37 13.30
C ASN A 370 40.13 74.18 13.94
N LEU A 371 39.10 74.46 14.73
CA LEU A 371 38.22 73.45 15.34
C LEU A 371 36.78 73.76 14.91
N GLN A 372 35.92 72.74 14.90
CA GLN A 372 34.48 72.93 14.84
C GLN A 372 33.90 72.71 16.23
N LEU A 373 33.11 73.65 16.73
CA LEU A 373 32.04 73.31 17.67
C LEU A 373 30.86 72.79 16.86
N ARG A 374 30.24 71.73 17.36
CA ARG A 374 29.05 71.11 16.79
C ARG A 374 28.07 70.83 17.94
N TRP A 375 26.88 71.38 17.81
CA TRP A 375 25.73 71.16 18.69
C TRP A 375 24.61 70.70 17.76
N GLU A 376 24.64 69.39 17.46
CA GLU A 376 24.05 68.85 16.24
C GLU A 376 22.52 68.78 16.30
N HIS A 377 21.96 68.65 17.50
CA HIS A 377 20.53 68.72 17.80
C HIS A 377 19.83 69.96 17.17
N GLU A 378 20.34 71.18 17.42
CA GLU A 378 19.86 72.43 16.80
C GLU A 378 20.53 72.73 15.43
N GLY A 379 21.30 71.78 14.87
CA GLY A 379 22.07 71.97 13.64
C GLY A 379 23.18 73.04 13.72
N ILE A 380 23.61 73.43 14.93
CA ILE A 380 24.54 74.55 15.14
C ILE A 380 25.99 74.07 14.95
N ILE A 381 26.62 74.51 13.86
CA ILE A 381 28.04 74.28 13.58
C ILE A 381 28.78 75.63 13.55
N GLN A 382 29.81 75.78 14.39
CA GLN A 382 30.64 76.99 14.48
C GLN A 382 32.13 76.69 14.27
N SER A 383 32.80 77.47 13.40
CA SER A 383 34.27 77.39 13.26
C SER A 383 34.97 78.21 14.33
N LEU A 384 35.83 77.56 15.11
CA LEU A 384 36.67 78.10 16.16
C LEU A 384 38.14 78.18 15.71
N THR A 385 38.95 78.93 16.45
CA THR A 385 40.42 78.94 16.25
C THR A 385 41.12 79.09 17.59
N THR A 386 42.06 78.19 17.89
CA THR A 386 42.72 78.12 19.20
C THR A 386 43.71 79.28 19.41
N ALA A 387 43.67 79.88 20.59
CA ALA A 387 44.59 80.93 21.01
C ALA A 387 45.98 80.37 21.40
N SER A 388 46.90 81.23 21.82
CA SER A 388 48.28 80.86 22.18
C SER A 388 48.43 79.92 23.39
N ASN A 389 47.33 79.63 24.08
CA ASN A 389 47.22 78.69 25.20
C ASN A 389 46.38 77.44 24.85
N GLY A 390 46.01 77.24 23.59
CA GLY A 390 45.28 76.05 23.13
C GLY A 390 43.76 76.12 23.25
N SER A 391 43.21 77.09 23.99
CA SER A 391 41.76 77.27 24.12
C SER A 391 41.17 78.11 22.98
N ALA A 392 39.98 77.73 22.51
CA ALA A 392 39.01 78.61 21.88
C ALA A 392 37.80 78.81 22.81
N TRP A 393 36.99 79.85 22.57
CA TRP A 393 35.76 80.13 23.32
C TRP A 393 34.67 80.66 22.38
N THR A 394 33.42 80.27 22.63
CA THR A 394 32.23 80.83 21.97
C THR A 394 30.99 80.73 22.87
N THR A 395 29.84 81.13 22.34
CA THR A 395 28.52 80.88 22.91
C THR A 395 27.64 80.14 21.92
N ILE A 396 26.81 79.23 22.42
CA ILE A 396 25.66 78.68 21.70
C ILE A 396 24.37 79.17 22.36
N ASP A 397 23.29 79.19 21.59
CA ASP A 397 21.94 79.04 22.16
C ASP A 397 21.70 77.53 22.27
N VAL A 398 21.20 77.04 23.40
CA VAL A 398 21.10 75.58 23.61
C VAL A 398 19.86 74.96 22.98
N GLY A 399 18.78 75.73 22.82
CA GLY A 399 17.49 75.22 22.36
C GLY A 399 16.55 74.84 23.53
N HIS A 400 15.49 74.13 23.20
CA HIS A 400 14.46 73.69 24.15
C HIS A 400 13.74 72.39 23.74
N SER A 401 14.35 71.59 22.85
CA SER A 401 13.80 70.29 22.46
C SER A 401 14.51 69.15 23.20
N ASP A 402 13.71 68.17 23.56
CA ASP A 402 14.05 66.89 24.18
C ASP A 402 14.99 66.07 23.25
N ASP A 403 15.67 65.04 23.78
CA ASP A 403 16.57 64.16 23.00
C ASP A 403 15.84 63.03 22.24
N ASN A 404 16.37 61.80 22.16
CA ASN A 404 15.69 60.66 21.54
C ASN A 404 15.25 59.58 22.54
N THR A 405 15.49 59.82 23.83
CA THR A 405 14.91 59.11 24.96
C THR A 405 13.77 59.91 25.59
N THR A 406 13.12 59.34 26.60
CA THR A 406 12.27 60.09 27.54
C THR A 406 12.62 59.71 28.97
N VAL A 407 12.80 60.72 29.81
CA VAL A 407 13.13 60.62 31.24
C VAL A 407 12.13 61.43 32.07
N ASN A 408 11.91 61.04 33.32
CA ASN A 408 11.05 61.79 34.25
C ASN A 408 11.80 62.90 35.01
N ASP A 409 13.14 62.94 34.91
CA ASP A 409 14.01 63.75 35.77
C ASP A 409 14.58 65.03 35.12
N ASP A 410 14.55 65.18 33.79
CA ASP A 410 14.96 66.41 33.09
C ASP A 410 14.24 66.59 31.73
N GLU A 411 14.56 67.66 31.00
CA GLU A 411 13.99 68.01 29.67
C GLU A 411 14.98 67.69 28.52
N GLY A 412 15.95 66.81 28.75
CA GLY A 412 16.81 66.21 27.75
C GLY A 412 18.32 66.41 27.95
N SER A 413 19.11 65.44 27.49
CA SER A 413 20.57 65.41 27.55
C SER A 413 21.19 65.49 26.14
N HIS A 414 22.16 66.40 25.94
CA HIS A 414 22.67 66.74 24.61
C HIS A 414 24.20 66.85 24.56
N GLY A 415 24.81 66.15 23.60
CA GLY A 415 26.26 66.07 23.44
C GLY A 415 26.91 67.30 22.80
N LEU A 416 27.72 68.04 23.55
CA LEU A 416 28.48 69.20 23.06
C LEU A 416 29.84 68.79 22.48
N ILE A 417 29.96 68.78 21.15
CA ILE A 417 31.16 68.31 20.43
C ILE A 417 32.10 69.48 20.09
N ILE A 418 33.39 69.28 20.37
CA ILE A 418 34.52 70.05 19.81
C ILE A 418 35.39 69.09 18.97
N TRP A 419 35.65 69.44 17.72
CA TRP A 419 36.18 68.54 16.68
C TRP A 419 37.34 69.17 15.90
N ASP A 420 38.44 68.44 15.71
CA ASP A 420 39.47 68.77 14.70
C ASP A 420 39.15 68.03 13.38
N PRO A 421 38.65 68.73 12.33
CA PRO A 421 38.29 68.12 11.05
C PRO A 421 39.49 67.73 10.17
N VAL A 422 40.73 67.96 10.62
CA VAL A 422 41.97 67.60 9.90
C VAL A 422 42.69 66.44 10.60
N ALA A 423 42.77 66.46 11.93
CA ALA A 423 43.36 65.38 12.72
C ALA A 423 42.38 64.27 13.09
N LYS A 424 41.07 64.46 12.85
CA LYS A 424 39.96 63.60 13.28
C LYS A 424 39.98 63.27 14.77
N ILE A 425 40.06 64.31 15.61
CA ILE A 425 40.04 64.18 17.08
C ILE A 425 38.79 64.87 17.66
N VAL A 426 38.00 64.10 18.40
CA VAL A 426 36.81 64.55 19.15
C VAL A 426 37.19 64.86 20.60
N GLY A 427 36.63 65.94 21.14
CA GLY A 427 36.24 66.07 22.55
C GLY A 427 34.72 66.25 22.62
N VAL A 428 34.04 65.50 23.48
CA VAL A 428 32.59 65.58 23.71
C VAL A 428 32.34 65.63 25.21
N LYS A 429 31.18 66.17 25.61
CA LYS A 429 30.74 66.40 26.98
C LYS A 429 29.24 66.63 26.95
N THR A 430 28.44 65.93 27.76
CA THR A 430 26.99 66.16 27.78
C THR A 430 26.61 67.44 28.54
N VAL A 431 25.53 68.07 28.12
CA VAL A 431 24.85 69.20 28.76
C VAL A 431 23.38 68.82 28.92
N VAL A 432 22.86 68.92 30.14
CA VAL A 432 21.48 68.50 30.49
C VAL A 432 20.56 69.71 30.69
N PHE A 433 19.30 69.60 30.25
CA PHE A 433 18.28 70.63 30.35
C PHE A 433 17.41 70.44 31.62
N ASP A 434 17.64 71.27 32.63
CA ASP A 434 16.83 71.31 33.85
C ASP A 434 16.00 72.61 33.89
N PRO A 435 14.67 72.58 33.78
CA PRO A 435 13.82 73.77 33.90
C PRO A 435 13.84 74.42 35.30
N LEU A 436 14.16 73.63 36.33
CA LEU A 436 13.97 73.91 37.75
C LEU A 436 15.27 74.14 38.54
N VAL A 437 16.42 74.37 37.88
CA VAL A 437 17.73 74.62 38.55
C VAL A 437 17.62 75.59 39.74
N ILE A 438 17.73 75.06 40.96
CA ILE A 438 17.67 75.79 42.24
C ILE A 438 18.94 75.60 43.09
N GLY A 439 18.92 76.11 44.32
CA GLY A 439 20.07 76.15 45.22
C GLY A 439 20.37 74.80 45.88
N ILE A 440 19.39 74.23 46.57
CA ILE A 440 19.35 72.86 47.09
C ILE A 440 17.99 72.31 46.67
N ASP A 441 17.96 71.03 46.29
CA ASP A 441 16.77 70.29 45.82
C ASP A 441 16.95 68.83 46.23
N LEU A 442 16.30 68.37 47.32
CA LEU A 442 16.45 66.98 47.79
C LEU A 442 15.30 66.11 47.30
N ILE A 443 15.48 65.53 46.12
CA ILE A 443 14.55 64.58 45.55
C ILE A 443 14.68 63.19 46.22
N ALA A 444 13.55 62.53 46.43
CA ALA A 444 13.46 61.08 46.49
C ALA A 444 13.23 60.58 45.05
N LYS A 445 14.23 59.94 44.43
CA LYS A 445 14.11 59.44 43.05
C LYS A 445 13.16 58.23 43.05
N GLN A 446 11.88 58.48 42.81
CA GLN A 446 10.84 57.44 42.77
C GLN A 446 11.16 56.40 41.69
N ASP A 447 11.41 56.87 40.48
CA ASP A 447 11.57 56.01 39.29
C ASP A 447 13.01 55.45 39.20
N GLY A 448 13.93 56.06 39.97
CA GLY A 448 15.27 55.55 40.26
C GLY A 448 15.33 54.50 41.37
N VAL A 449 14.19 53.95 41.82
CA VAL A 449 14.18 52.77 42.69
C VAL A 449 14.45 51.52 41.86
N ILE A 450 15.37 50.69 42.34
CA ILE A 450 15.67 49.38 41.76
C ILE A 450 15.07 48.33 42.70
N VAL A 451 14.44 47.29 42.14
CA VAL A 451 13.77 46.22 42.91
C VAL A 451 14.29 44.86 42.47
N GLN A 452 14.93 44.13 43.37
CA GLN A 452 15.35 42.75 43.16
C GLN A 452 14.38 41.81 43.88
N ARG A 453 13.69 40.96 43.11
CA ARG A 453 12.87 39.83 43.59
C ARG A 453 13.76 38.61 43.80
N ASN A 454 13.55 37.90 44.91
CA ASN A 454 13.96 36.52 45.07
C ASN A 454 12.71 35.65 45.22
N ARG A 455 12.47 34.78 44.23
CA ARG A 455 11.37 33.81 44.20
C ARG A 455 11.96 32.41 44.22
N SER A 456 11.74 31.67 45.31
CA SER A 456 12.22 30.27 45.48
C SER A 456 13.73 30.05 45.26
N GLY A 457 14.56 31.10 45.33
CA GLY A 457 16.00 31.06 45.05
C GLY A 457 16.41 31.70 43.71
N VAL A 458 15.49 31.90 42.78
CA VAL A 458 15.72 32.65 41.53
C VAL A 458 15.73 34.14 41.85
N ILE A 459 16.78 34.84 41.42
CA ILE A 459 16.97 36.28 41.65
C ILE A 459 16.73 37.02 40.33
N THR A 460 15.84 38.02 40.35
CA THR A 460 15.47 38.82 39.18
C THR A 460 15.45 40.30 39.57
N ILE A 461 15.91 41.20 38.71
CA ILE A 461 15.64 42.64 38.86
C ILE A 461 14.35 42.94 38.08
N LEU A 462 13.36 43.51 38.74
CA LEU A 462 12.06 43.86 38.17
C LEU A 462 12.10 45.24 37.51
N ASN A 463 11.24 45.44 36.52
CA ASN A 463 10.96 46.75 35.96
C ASN A 463 10.32 47.65 37.06
N PRO A 464 10.83 48.86 37.33
CA PRO A 464 10.26 49.76 38.36
C PRO A 464 8.86 50.29 38.02
N ASP A 465 8.49 50.39 36.74
CA ASP A 465 7.15 50.83 36.32
C ASP A 465 6.09 49.74 36.54
N VAL A 466 6.50 48.46 36.54
CA VAL A 466 5.62 47.28 36.63
C VAL A 466 6.20 46.27 37.63
N ILE A 467 6.00 46.53 38.92
CA ILE A 467 6.47 45.67 40.01
C ILE A 467 5.36 44.65 40.38
N THR A 468 5.31 43.53 39.65
CA THR A 468 4.43 42.38 39.89
C THR A 468 5.12 41.32 40.79
N VAL A 469 4.42 40.90 41.85
CA VAL A 469 4.98 39.97 42.87
C VAL A 469 3.92 39.01 43.44
N LEU A 470 4.36 37.84 43.90
CA LEU A 470 3.52 36.81 44.50
C LEU A 470 3.71 36.71 46.03
N PRO A 471 2.72 36.18 46.77
CA PRO A 471 2.87 35.86 48.18
C PRO A 471 4.06 34.92 48.44
N GLY A 472 4.99 35.34 49.30
CA GLY A 472 6.24 34.65 49.57
C GLY A 472 7.47 35.22 48.84
N ASP A 473 7.31 36.05 47.82
CA ASP A 473 8.44 36.73 47.16
C ASP A 473 9.20 37.62 48.16
N ALA A 474 10.53 37.50 48.17
CA ALA A 474 11.40 38.31 49.02
C ALA A 474 12.05 39.43 48.20
N LEU A 475 11.70 40.68 48.48
CA LEU A 475 12.11 41.86 47.71
C LEU A 475 13.22 42.63 48.44
N GLN A 476 14.19 43.11 47.66
CA GLN A 476 15.18 44.08 48.07
C GLN A 476 15.07 45.32 47.17
N PHE A 477 14.78 46.47 47.80
CA PHE A 477 14.70 47.78 47.17
C PHE A 477 15.99 48.55 47.39
N TRP A 478 16.47 49.27 46.38
CA TRP A 478 17.48 50.32 46.54
C TRP A 478 16.79 51.68 46.33
N LEU A 479 16.59 52.39 47.43
CA LEU A 479 15.92 53.68 47.48
C LEU A 479 16.95 54.80 47.37
N ILE A 480 16.74 55.76 46.47
CA ILE A 480 17.75 56.76 46.13
C ILE A 480 17.25 58.16 46.44
N THR A 481 18.07 58.95 47.13
CA THR A 481 17.90 60.39 47.23
C THR A 481 19.09 61.10 46.61
N GLN A 482 18.83 62.17 45.88
CA GLN A 482 19.81 62.96 45.13
C GLN A 482 19.63 64.45 45.46
N ASN A 483 20.72 65.21 45.39
CA ASN A 483 20.65 66.67 45.44
C ASN A 483 20.75 67.24 44.01
N LYS A 484 19.59 67.58 43.41
CA LYS A 484 19.53 68.19 42.06
C LYS A 484 19.90 69.69 42.08
N GLY A 485 20.11 70.28 43.26
CA GLY A 485 20.50 71.67 43.44
C GLY A 485 21.98 71.97 43.15
N THR A 486 22.28 73.25 42.97
CA THR A 486 23.63 73.77 42.62
C THR A 486 24.57 73.99 43.81
N GLN A 487 24.14 73.70 45.04
CA GLN A 487 24.93 73.82 46.28
C GLN A 487 24.87 72.52 47.10
N VAL A 488 25.82 72.33 48.01
CA VAL A 488 25.89 71.16 48.90
C VAL A 488 24.75 71.20 49.94
N SER A 489 23.98 70.11 50.07
CA SER A 489 22.93 69.99 51.09
C SER A 489 23.51 69.75 52.49
N PRO A 490 22.80 70.13 53.56
CA PRO A 490 23.05 69.61 54.90
C PRO A 490 22.84 68.09 55.01
N ALA A 491 23.29 67.49 56.11
CA ALA A 491 22.87 66.13 56.48
C ALA A 491 21.42 66.16 56.98
N THR A 492 20.64 65.13 56.64
CA THR A 492 19.27 64.93 57.12
C THR A 492 18.98 63.42 57.32
N GLN A 493 17.73 63.01 57.30
CA GLN A 493 17.29 61.61 57.33
C GLN A 493 16.39 61.30 56.14
N MET A 494 16.28 60.02 55.80
CA MET A 494 15.22 59.45 54.97
C MET A 494 14.36 58.56 55.86
N GLU A 495 13.03 58.68 55.77
CA GLU A 495 12.08 57.71 56.33
C GLU A 495 11.58 56.77 55.24
N VAL A 496 11.53 55.47 55.52
CA VAL A 496 10.98 54.44 54.64
C VAL A 496 9.80 53.82 55.35
N SER A 497 8.62 53.85 54.72
CA SER A 497 7.39 53.22 55.22
C SER A 497 6.94 52.11 54.27
N THR A 498 6.72 50.92 54.81
CA THR A 498 6.31 49.74 54.03
C THR A 498 4.79 49.56 54.01
N PRO A 499 4.23 48.74 53.10
CA PRO A 499 2.78 48.55 52.97
C PRO A 499 2.08 48.01 54.22
N ASP A 500 2.81 47.39 55.16
CA ASP A 500 2.26 46.91 56.43
C ASP A 500 2.06 48.01 57.50
N GLY A 501 2.46 49.25 57.19
CA GLY A 501 2.35 50.41 58.06
C GLY A 501 3.49 50.56 59.07
N SER A 502 4.56 49.79 58.96
CA SER A 502 5.81 50.03 59.70
C SER A 502 6.71 51.01 58.96
N SER A 503 7.39 51.90 59.71
CA SER A 503 8.36 52.86 59.17
C SER A 503 9.67 52.86 59.95
N ASN A 504 10.77 53.23 59.28
CA ASN A 504 12.11 53.37 59.85
C ASN A 504 12.87 54.55 59.23
N GLN A 505 13.68 55.25 60.03
CA GLN A 505 14.52 56.38 59.58
C GLN A 505 16.00 55.99 59.46
N THR A 506 16.70 56.55 58.47
CA THR A 506 18.14 56.37 58.22
C THR A 506 18.81 57.71 57.89
N ASN A 507 20.06 57.90 58.30
CA ASN A 507 20.79 59.16 58.10
C ASN A 507 21.25 59.33 56.64
N VAL A 508 20.96 60.48 56.04
CA VAL A 508 21.44 60.91 54.72
C VAL A 508 22.63 61.88 54.94
N PRO A 509 23.83 61.59 54.41
CA PRO A 509 24.99 62.47 54.55
C PRO A 509 24.85 63.75 53.70
N PRO A 510 25.66 64.80 53.94
CA PRO A 510 25.67 66.00 53.10
C PRO A 510 25.97 65.65 51.63
N LEU A 511 25.05 65.97 50.73
CA LEU A 511 25.14 65.63 49.30
C LEU A 511 25.68 66.83 48.52
N PRO A 512 26.78 66.71 47.75
CA PRO A 512 27.17 67.74 46.78
C PRO A 512 26.11 67.88 45.67
N PRO A 513 26.19 68.90 44.80
CA PRO A 513 25.41 68.95 43.57
C PRO A 513 25.54 67.64 42.78
N LEU A 514 24.40 67.07 42.37
CA LEU A 514 24.24 65.74 41.74
C LEU A 514 24.78 64.55 42.57
N GLY A 515 25.17 64.79 43.82
CA GLY A 515 25.51 63.73 44.76
C GLY A 515 24.25 63.02 45.24
N GLN A 516 24.36 61.70 45.43
CA GLN A 516 23.26 60.85 45.88
C GLN A 516 23.66 59.99 47.09
N ALA A 517 22.64 59.44 47.74
CA ALA A 517 22.76 58.37 48.72
C ALA A 517 21.75 57.27 48.37
N THR A 518 22.22 56.03 48.40
CA THR A 518 21.40 54.83 48.15
C THR A 518 21.21 54.09 49.47
N ILE A 519 19.97 53.74 49.77
CA ILE A 519 19.55 53.04 51.00
C ILE A 519 18.85 51.75 50.60
N SER A 520 19.39 50.60 50.99
CA SER A 520 18.75 49.30 50.76
C SER A 520 17.62 49.07 51.76
N ALA A 521 16.47 48.54 51.34
CA ALA A 521 15.38 48.11 52.20
C ALA A 521 14.87 46.72 51.78
N ASN A 522 14.60 45.84 52.75
CA ASN A 522 14.13 44.47 52.48
C ASN A 522 12.70 44.29 52.98
N TRP A 523 11.84 43.63 52.20
CA TRP A 523 10.46 43.29 52.55
C TRP A 523 10.04 41.98 51.86
N THR A 524 9.28 41.13 52.54
CA THR A 524 8.77 39.86 52.00
C THR A 524 7.25 39.95 51.91
N VAL A 525 6.69 39.57 50.76
CA VAL A 525 5.24 39.59 50.53
C VAL A 525 4.57 38.56 51.46
N PRO A 526 3.65 38.95 52.37
CA PRO A 526 3.03 38.00 53.28
C PRO A 526 2.22 36.91 52.55
N ALA A 527 2.28 35.66 53.02
CA ALA A 527 1.55 34.54 52.41
C ALA A 527 0.02 34.76 52.33
N GLU A 528 -0.55 35.48 53.30
CA GLU A 528 -1.97 35.84 53.39
C GLU A 528 -2.28 37.21 52.73
N GLN A 529 -1.35 37.77 51.94
CA GLN A 529 -1.52 39.08 51.32
C GLN A 529 -2.61 39.03 50.25
N ALA A 530 -3.63 39.87 50.40
CA ALA A 530 -4.71 40.00 49.41
C ALA A 530 -4.19 40.58 48.09
N ILE A 531 -4.84 40.16 47.00
CA ILE A 531 -4.60 40.63 45.64
C ILE A 531 -4.70 42.16 45.53
N GLY A 532 -3.84 42.75 44.70
CA GLY A 532 -3.93 44.13 44.25
C GLY A 532 -2.77 45.03 44.68
N ASN A 533 -2.92 46.33 44.40
CA ASN A 533 -1.87 47.32 44.63
C ASN A 533 -1.63 47.63 46.11
N LEU A 534 -0.35 47.54 46.49
CA LEU A 534 0.26 48.05 47.70
C LEU A 534 1.12 49.27 47.39
N THR A 535 1.53 50.02 48.42
CA THR A 535 2.42 51.18 48.25
C THR A 535 3.50 51.19 49.32
N LEU A 536 4.76 51.19 48.90
CA LEU A 536 5.92 51.53 49.72
C LEU A 536 6.22 53.01 49.48
N THR A 537 6.46 53.79 50.54
CA THR A 537 6.77 55.23 50.41
C THR A 537 8.08 55.56 51.11
N PHE A 538 8.89 56.45 50.52
CA PHE A 538 10.08 56.97 51.19
C PHE A 538 10.21 58.48 51.02
N GLU A 539 10.66 59.14 52.09
CA GLU A 539 10.68 60.59 52.22
C GLU A 539 12.03 61.09 52.72
N VAL A 540 12.66 62.05 52.04
CA VAL A 540 13.91 62.69 52.45
C VAL A 540 13.66 64.05 53.11
N ASP A 541 14.32 64.31 54.23
CA ASP A 541 14.04 65.44 55.12
C ASP A 541 12.61 65.46 55.73
N PRO A 542 12.06 64.34 56.25
CA PRO A 542 10.68 64.26 56.77
C PRO A 542 10.43 65.06 58.06
N GLU A 543 11.47 65.54 58.74
CA GLU A 543 11.36 66.55 59.81
C GLU A 543 11.34 68.00 59.29
N GLU A 544 11.34 68.20 57.96
CA GLU A 544 11.35 69.49 57.26
C GLU A 544 12.51 70.43 57.66
N LEU A 545 13.68 69.88 58.03
CA LEU A 545 14.80 70.64 58.63
C LEU A 545 15.60 71.50 57.65
N ILE A 546 15.71 71.11 56.37
CA ILE A 546 16.51 71.83 55.36
C ILE A 546 15.65 72.92 54.72
N THR A 547 15.55 74.06 55.40
CA THR A 547 14.75 75.21 54.96
C THR A 547 15.26 75.93 53.71
N GLU A 548 16.47 75.60 53.29
CA GLU A 548 17.15 76.06 52.09
C GLU A 548 16.79 75.22 50.85
N ASP A 549 16.10 74.09 51.04
CA ASP A 549 15.48 73.30 49.98
C ASP A 549 14.25 74.04 49.44
N ALA A 550 14.27 74.36 48.14
CA ALA A 550 13.28 75.27 47.55
C ALA A 550 12.12 74.54 46.83
N ASN A 551 12.28 73.24 46.57
CA ASN A 551 11.21 72.34 46.15
C ASN A 551 11.08 71.27 47.21
N ARG A 552 9.95 71.22 47.93
CA ARG A 552 9.71 70.20 48.99
C ARG A 552 8.70 69.13 48.56
N SER A 553 8.26 69.19 47.30
CA SER A 553 7.14 68.42 46.76
C SER A 553 7.56 67.06 46.22
N ASN A 554 8.85 66.95 45.88
CA ASN A 554 9.57 65.80 45.32
C ASN A 554 10.40 65.05 46.39
N ASN A 555 10.31 65.47 47.65
CA ASN A 555 10.98 64.82 48.77
C ASN A 555 10.34 63.48 49.15
N LEU A 556 9.09 63.24 48.76
CA LEU A 556 8.32 62.02 48.98
C LEU A 556 8.13 61.27 47.65
N ALA A 557 8.52 59.99 47.63
CA ALA A 557 8.31 59.06 46.52
C ALA A 557 7.34 57.93 46.93
N LEU A 558 6.56 57.43 45.96
CA LEU A 558 5.58 56.37 46.16
C LEU A 558 5.79 55.24 45.13
N ILE A 559 6.14 54.05 45.61
CA ILE A 559 6.38 52.86 44.80
C ILE A 559 5.15 51.97 44.87
N SER A 560 4.46 51.80 43.73
CA SER A 560 3.34 50.87 43.61
C SER A 560 3.87 49.44 43.44
N ILE A 561 3.24 48.49 44.11
CA ILE A 561 3.59 47.07 44.05
C ILE A 561 2.30 46.28 43.85
N PHE A 562 2.14 45.62 42.72
CA PHE A 562 0.99 44.76 42.47
C PHE A 562 1.25 43.37 43.04
N VAL A 563 0.41 42.92 43.98
CA VAL A 563 0.49 41.55 44.50
C VAL A 563 -0.53 40.69 43.77
N GLY A 564 -0.05 39.81 42.89
CA GLY A 564 -0.88 38.98 42.02
C GLY A 564 -1.02 37.51 42.45
N ARG A 565 -1.41 36.64 41.53
CA ARG A 565 -1.48 35.18 41.65
C ARG A 565 -1.15 34.48 40.32
N ALA A 566 -0.11 33.65 40.32
CA ALA A 566 0.15 32.73 39.21
C ALA A 566 -1.12 31.92 38.82
N PRO A 567 -1.29 31.57 37.53
CA PRO A 567 -2.53 31.02 37.02
C PRO A 567 -2.85 29.64 37.61
N ILE A 568 -4.13 29.27 37.59
CA ILE A 568 -4.59 27.95 38.01
C ILE A 568 -4.93 27.13 36.77
N VAL A 569 -4.11 26.11 36.51
CA VAL A 569 -4.38 25.10 35.47
C VAL A 569 -5.61 24.28 35.86
N ASN A 570 -6.60 24.21 34.98
CA ASN A 570 -7.70 23.23 35.07
C ASN A 570 -7.80 22.49 33.75
N VAL A 571 -7.17 21.32 33.70
CA VAL A 571 -7.17 20.42 32.54
C VAL A 571 -8.24 19.33 32.66
N THR A 572 -8.87 19.03 31.53
CA THR A 572 -9.60 17.79 31.27
C THR A 572 -9.03 17.11 30.03
N VAL A 573 -8.60 15.86 30.18
CA VAL A 573 -8.10 15.02 29.08
C VAL A 573 -9.27 14.20 28.52
N TYR A 574 -9.31 14.06 27.20
CA TYR A 574 -10.20 13.17 26.44
C TYR A 574 -9.32 12.23 25.61
N ASP A 575 -8.96 11.11 26.23
CA ASP A 575 -8.11 10.04 25.72
C ASP A 575 -8.91 8.73 25.50
N GLU A 576 -8.28 7.56 25.59
CA GLU A 576 -8.80 6.26 25.11
C GLU A 576 -9.10 6.27 23.59
N VAL A 577 -8.34 7.06 22.83
CA VAL A 577 -8.38 7.10 21.35
C VAL A 577 -7.36 6.14 20.74
N TYR A 578 -7.60 5.74 19.49
CA TYR A 578 -6.60 4.99 18.73
C TYR A 578 -5.47 5.89 18.23
N THR A 579 -4.29 5.31 17.98
CA THR A 579 -3.21 5.89 17.17
C THR A 579 -3.75 6.59 15.90
N HIS A 580 -3.10 7.68 15.49
CA HIS A 580 -3.52 8.55 14.39
C HIS A 580 -4.94 9.17 14.49
N ALA A 581 -5.65 9.02 15.61
CA ALA A 581 -6.85 9.80 15.93
C ALA A 581 -6.52 10.92 16.93
N ASN A 582 -7.22 12.05 16.81
CA ASN A 582 -7.00 13.18 17.72
C ASN A 582 -7.52 12.83 19.13
N ALA A 583 -6.63 12.77 20.13
CA ALA A 583 -7.02 12.99 21.52
C ALA A 583 -7.20 14.50 21.75
N THR A 584 -7.95 14.89 22.78
CA THR A 584 -8.16 16.31 23.11
C THR A 584 -7.73 16.60 24.53
N ILE A 585 -6.83 17.56 24.71
CA ILE A 585 -6.48 18.12 26.01
C ILE A 585 -7.14 19.50 26.11
N ASP A 586 -8.17 19.61 26.94
CA ASP A 586 -8.92 20.84 27.17
C ASP A 586 -8.49 21.46 28.50
N ALA A 587 -7.63 22.48 28.42
CA ALA A 587 -7.23 23.33 29.53
C ALA A 587 -7.95 24.71 29.49
N SER A 588 -9.00 24.89 28.68
CA SER A 588 -9.72 26.16 28.48
C SER A 588 -10.51 26.66 29.70
N THR A 589 -10.54 25.86 30.78
CA THR A 589 -11.09 26.25 32.09
C THR A 589 -10.03 26.69 33.10
N SER A 590 -8.75 26.73 32.66
CA SER A 590 -7.68 27.40 33.41
C SER A 590 -7.98 28.90 33.52
N TYR A 591 -7.53 29.53 34.60
CA TYR A 591 -7.78 30.94 34.84
C TYR A 591 -6.74 31.52 35.80
N ASP A 592 -6.37 32.78 35.58
CA ASP A 592 -5.68 33.57 36.58
C ASP A 592 -6.68 34.05 37.69
N PRO A 593 -6.36 33.87 39.00
CA PRO A 593 -7.19 34.34 40.10
C PRO A 593 -7.31 35.86 40.31
N ASP A 594 -6.49 36.70 39.67
CA ASP A 594 -6.44 38.15 39.92
C ASP A 594 -7.03 39.06 38.80
N GLY A 595 -6.86 38.73 37.52
CA GLY A 595 -7.85 39.04 36.46
C GLY A 595 -7.39 39.27 35.01
N GLY A 596 -6.55 38.41 34.42
CA GLY A 596 -6.19 38.40 32.99
C GLY A 596 -7.01 37.46 32.08
N GLU A 597 -6.64 37.40 30.80
CA GLU A 597 -6.83 36.20 29.95
C GLU A 597 -5.55 35.34 30.05
N VAL A 598 -5.63 34.03 29.75
CA VAL A 598 -4.48 33.11 29.88
C VAL A 598 -4.19 32.41 28.55
N GLU A 599 -2.91 32.22 28.27
CA GLU A 599 -2.40 31.53 27.08
C GLU A 599 -1.72 30.21 27.51
N CYS A 600 -1.68 29.22 26.62
CA CYS A 600 -1.12 27.90 26.95
C CYS A 600 -0.16 27.38 25.88
N ASP A 601 0.96 26.82 26.34
CA ASP A 601 1.81 25.92 25.55
C ASP A 601 1.65 24.48 26.04
N PHE A 602 1.58 23.56 25.08
CA PHE A 602 1.63 22.12 25.32
C PHE A 602 2.97 21.58 24.85
N ALA A 603 3.82 21.14 25.77
CA ALA A 603 5.06 20.43 25.42
C ALA A 603 4.78 18.91 25.40
N ILE A 604 5.09 18.29 24.28
CA ILE A 604 4.82 16.89 23.95
C ILE A 604 6.16 16.17 23.84
N ASP A 605 6.25 15.07 24.57
CA ASP A 605 7.34 14.08 24.54
C ASP A 605 6.78 12.89 23.75
N GLU A 606 7.28 12.62 22.53
CA GLU A 606 6.75 11.57 21.65
C GLU A 606 7.53 10.25 21.81
N ASP A 607 8.84 10.31 22.11
CA ASP A 607 9.69 9.15 22.43
C ASP A 607 9.66 8.74 23.93
N ASN A 608 9.01 9.54 24.80
CA ASN A 608 8.82 9.34 26.24
C ASN A 608 10.16 9.30 27.03
N ASP A 609 11.12 10.16 26.66
CA ASP A 609 12.51 10.14 27.15
C ASP A 609 12.90 11.28 28.13
N GLU A 610 11.92 12.11 28.51
CA GLU A 610 12.05 13.37 29.29
C GLU A 610 12.64 14.55 28.47
N ILE A 611 12.65 14.49 27.14
CA ILE A 611 12.94 15.60 26.21
C ILE A 611 11.67 15.92 25.40
N PHE A 612 11.42 17.20 25.09
CA PHE A 612 10.25 17.62 24.32
C PHE A 612 10.57 17.68 22.82
N ASP A 613 9.94 16.80 22.05
CA ASP A 613 10.05 16.74 20.59
C ASP A 613 9.24 17.86 19.90
N THR A 614 8.16 18.31 20.53
CA THR A 614 7.28 19.35 19.98
C THR A 614 6.66 20.21 21.08
N MET A 615 6.54 21.52 20.81
CA MET A 615 5.83 22.47 21.67
C MET A 615 4.76 23.21 20.85
N VAL A 616 3.53 23.25 21.35
CA VAL A 616 2.35 23.74 20.62
C VAL A 616 1.66 24.87 21.38
N PHE A 617 1.75 26.08 20.84
CA PHE A 617 1.05 27.27 21.35
C PHE A 617 -0.45 27.25 21.06
N SER A 618 -1.26 27.70 22.02
CA SER A 618 -2.72 27.67 21.96
C SER A 618 -3.38 28.83 22.72
N GLU A 619 -3.80 29.87 21.98
CA GLU A 619 -4.56 31.03 22.50
C GLU A 619 -5.86 30.64 23.23
N ASN A 620 -6.42 29.45 22.98
CA ASN A 620 -7.67 28.99 23.59
C ASN A 620 -7.46 27.89 24.64
N CYS A 621 -6.21 27.55 24.97
CA CYS A 621 -5.85 26.50 25.89
C CYS A 621 -6.48 25.12 25.56
N THR A 622 -6.60 24.79 24.28
CA THR A 622 -6.97 23.44 23.82
C THR A 622 -5.94 22.88 22.84
N LEU A 623 -5.66 21.59 22.96
CA LEU A 623 -4.84 20.82 22.04
C LEU A 623 -5.70 19.69 21.44
N GLU A 624 -5.69 19.56 20.12
CA GLU A 624 -5.99 18.31 19.43
C GLU A 624 -4.68 17.77 18.85
N TRP A 625 -4.26 16.57 19.28
CA TRP A 625 -3.03 15.92 18.82
C TRP A 625 -3.26 14.43 18.56
N SER A 626 -2.50 13.85 17.63
CA SER A 626 -2.61 12.45 17.23
C SER A 626 -1.23 11.79 17.24
N TRP A 627 -1.01 10.90 18.20
CA TRP A 627 0.23 10.14 18.32
C TRP A 627 0.32 9.05 17.27
N ILE A 628 1.56 8.69 16.92
CA ILE A 628 1.88 7.56 16.04
C ILE A 628 1.94 6.27 16.86
N ASP A 629 2.59 6.32 18.02
CA ASP A 629 2.78 5.19 18.96
C ASP A 629 1.73 5.16 20.10
N ASP A 630 1.60 3.99 20.74
CA ASP A 630 0.59 3.58 21.72
C ASP A 630 1.02 3.80 23.19
N GLY A 631 0.12 3.59 24.16
CA GLY A 631 0.43 3.59 25.59
C GLY A 631 0.13 4.90 26.35
N GLU A 632 0.84 5.12 27.47
CA GLU A 632 0.68 6.32 28.32
C GLU A 632 1.68 7.41 27.89
N GLN A 633 1.23 8.31 27.01
CA GLN A 633 2.02 9.43 26.50
C GLN A 633 1.98 10.64 27.45
N MET A 634 3.07 11.39 27.55
CA MET A 634 3.21 12.47 28.54
C MET A 634 3.10 13.85 27.90
N VAL A 635 2.25 14.72 28.47
CA VAL A 635 2.12 16.11 28.03
C VAL A 635 2.24 17.05 29.23
N TRP A 636 3.07 18.07 29.07
CA TRP A 636 3.26 19.14 30.04
C TRP A 636 2.54 20.39 29.56
N ILE A 637 1.72 20.97 30.44
CA ILE A 637 0.84 22.10 30.13
C ILE A 637 1.36 23.31 30.88
N TYR A 638 1.95 24.24 30.14
CA TYR A 638 2.40 25.53 30.62
C TYR A 638 1.27 26.54 30.40
N VAL A 639 0.76 27.13 31.48
CA VAL A 639 -0.26 28.18 31.42
C VAL A 639 0.38 29.49 31.86
N TYR A 640 0.27 30.51 31.02
CA TYR A 640 0.84 31.84 31.22
C TYR A 640 -0.30 32.84 31.43
N ASP A 641 -0.10 33.80 32.33
CA ASP A 641 -0.92 35.00 32.44
C ASP A 641 -0.29 36.20 31.68
N MET A 642 -1.02 37.31 31.58
CA MET A 642 -0.56 38.54 30.90
C MET A 642 0.56 39.26 31.66
N GLU A 643 0.80 38.87 32.91
CA GLU A 643 1.83 39.37 33.82
C GLU A 643 3.15 38.56 33.71
N GLY A 644 3.14 37.44 32.97
CA GLY A 644 4.29 36.57 32.72
C GLY A 644 4.59 35.57 33.84
N ASP A 645 3.68 35.34 34.78
CA ASP A 645 3.78 34.26 35.75
C ASP A 645 3.21 32.95 35.13
N VAL A 646 3.98 31.86 35.27
CA VAL A 646 3.67 30.56 34.65
C VAL A 646 3.26 29.52 35.71
N ALA A 647 2.24 28.74 35.38
CA ALA A 647 1.86 27.53 36.09
C ALA A 647 2.06 26.29 35.21
N LEU A 648 2.42 25.17 35.82
CA LEU A 648 2.78 23.93 35.13
C LEU A 648 2.04 22.76 35.75
N GLU A 649 1.28 22.03 34.94
CA GLU A 649 0.64 20.75 35.29
C GLU A 649 1.08 19.67 34.28
N GLN A 650 1.17 18.43 34.72
CA GLN A 650 1.57 17.27 33.91
C GLN A 650 0.38 16.32 33.78
N VAL A 651 0.09 15.84 32.57
CA VAL A 651 -0.94 14.83 32.30
C VAL A 651 -0.38 13.64 31.52
N ASN A 652 -0.97 12.47 31.76
CA ASN A 652 -0.80 11.30 30.92
C ASN A 652 -2.02 11.20 29.98
N VAL A 653 -1.78 10.83 28.73
CA VAL A 653 -2.79 10.62 27.68
C VAL A 653 -2.73 9.15 27.27
N THR A 654 -3.83 8.41 27.42
CA THR A 654 -3.89 6.99 27.02
C THR A 654 -4.21 6.87 25.53
N ILE A 655 -3.22 6.47 24.73
CA ILE A 655 -3.36 6.09 23.33
C ILE A 655 -3.48 4.57 23.25
N LEU A 656 -4.28 4.08 22.30
CA LEU A 656 -4.54 2.67 22.07
C LEU A 656 -3.98 2.24 20.71
N ASN A 657 -3.15 1.21 20.69
CA ASN A 657 -2.79 0.51 19.45
C ASN A 657 -4.06 0.09 18.69
N GLN A 658 -4.01 0.16 17.35
CA GLN A 658 -5.00 -0.49 16.50
C GLN A 658 -4.83 -2.02 16.54
N VAL A 659 -5.21 -2.72 15.47
CA VAL A 659 -4.98 -4.17 15.37
C VAL A 659 -4.68 -4.51 13.92
N PRO A 660 -3.66 -5.35 13.66
CA PRO A 660 -3.17 -5.56 12.31
C PRO A 660 -4.24 -6.21 11.47
N TRP A 661 -4.24 -5.92 10.18
CA TRP A 661 -5.18 -6.51 9.24
C TRP A 661 -4.46 -7.48 8.32
N ILE A 662 -5.13 -8.57 7.99
CA ILE A 662 -4.59 -9.63 7.15
C ILE A 662 -5.71 -10.31 6.35
N SER A 663 -5.54 -10.33 5.03
CA SER A 663 -6.33 -11.15 4.11
C SER A 663 -5.46 -12.28 3.54
N LEU A 664 -6.09 -13.41 3.23
CA LEU A 664 -5.42 -14.58 2.66
C LEU A 664 -6.01 -14.93 1.30
N SER A 665 -5.15 -15.28 0.35
CA SER A 665 -5.53 -15.88 -0.92
C SER A 665 -4.90 -17.27 -1.10
N GLY A 666 -5.52 -18.04 -1.97
CA GLY A 666 -5.16 -19.42 -2.28
C GLY A 666 -6.22 -20.08 -3.15
N PRO A 667 -6.02 -21.33 -3.59
CA PRO A 667 -7.07 -22.10 -4.25
C PRO A 667 -8.18 -22.46 -3.24
N GLU A 668 -9.45 -22.17 -3.56
CA GLU A 668 -10.60 -22.57 -2.74
C GLU A 668 -10.73 -24.10 -2.58
N SER A 669 -10.22 -24.86 -3.57
CA SER A 669 -10.14 -26.31 -3.56
C SER A 669 -8.96 -26.83 -4.38
N VAL A 670 -8.35 -27.94 -3.95
CA VAL A 670 -7.35 -28.70 -4.73
C VAL A 670 -7.66 -30.20 -4.66
N VAL A 671 -7.10 -30.99 -5.57
CA VAL A 671 -7.14 -32.46 -5.45
C VAL A 671 -6.12 -32.97 -4.43
N ALA A 672 -6.34 -34.15 -3.86
CA ALA A 672 -5.38 -34.83 -2.99
C ALA A 672 -3.99 -35.02 -3.65
N ASP A 673 -2.96 -35.22 -2.82
CA ASP A 673 -1.51 -35.26 -3.17
C ASP A 673 -0.96 -33.97 -3.83
N SER A 674 -1.78 -32.90 -3.91
CA SER A 674 -1.34 -31.59 -4.37
C SER A 674 -0.48 -30.85 -3.33
N LYS A 675 0.35 -29.93 -3.82
CA LYS A 675 0.85 -28.81 -3.00
C LYS A 675 -0.15 -27.66 -3.03
N ILE A 676 -0.44 -27.12 -1.85
CA ILE A 676 -1.19 -25.89 -1.65
C ILE A 676 -0.19 -24.81 -1.31
N THR A 677 -0.35 -23.63 -1.91
CA THR A 677 0.30 -22.39 -1.48
C THR A 677 -0.80 -21.42 -1.06
N ILE A 678 -0.69 -20.89 0.16
CA ILE A 678 -1.56 -19.82 0.68
C ILE A 678 -0.66 -18.60 0.93
N THR A 679 -1.14 -17.42 0.52
CA THR A 679 -0.39 -16.17 0.62
C THR A 679 -1.21 -15.15 1.41
N ALA A 680 -0.55 -14.38 2.27
CA ALA A 680 -1.08 -13.11 2.74
C ALA A 680 -0.84 -12.06 1.64
N ASP A 681 -1.83 -11.86 0.77
CA ASP A 681 -1.71 -10.97 -0.40
C ASP A 681 -1.77 -9.48 -0.01
N ASP A 682 -2.48 -9.19 1.08
CA ASP A 682 -2.84 -7.84 1.53
C ASP A 682 -2.86 -7.90 3.07
N TYR A 683 -1.86 -7.28 3.70
CA TYR A 683 -1.68 -7.24 5.15
C TYR A 683 -0.85 -6.03 5.57
N GLY A 684 -0.97 -5.62 6.84
CA GLY A 684 -0.20 -4.55 7.46
C GLY A 684 -0.87 -4.05 8.74
N ASP A 685 -0.40 -2.93 9.26
CA ASP A 685 -1.15 -2.11 10.21
C ASP A 685 -1.25 -0.67 9.72
N ASN A 686 -1.91 0.19 10.49
CA ASN A 686 -2.08 1.61 10.16
C ASN A 686 -1.16 2.54 10.98
N ASP A 687 -0.43 2.01 11.96
CA ASP A 687 0.38 2.70 12.96
C ASP A 687 1.82 2.14 13.11
N SER A 688 2.07 0.87 12.78
CA SER A 688 3.41 0.23 12.85
C SER A 688 4.58 1.08 12.32
N TYR A 689 5.63 1.24 13.13
CA TYR A 689 6.79 2.08 12.80
C TYR A 689 7.90 1.28 12.10
N MET A 690 7.83 1.28 10.76
CA MET A 690 8.82 0.74 9.81
C MET A 690 9.09 -0.79 9.82
N GLU A 691 8.73 -1.55 10.85
CA GLU A 691 8.71 -3.03 10.77
C GLU A 691 7.44 -3.51 10.05
N PRO A 692 7.52 -4.51 9.15
CA PRO A 692 6.34 -5.09 8.53
C PRO A 692 5.70 -6.14 9.44
N VAL A 693 4.43 -5.92 9.80
CA VAL A 693 3.58 -6.84 10.60
C VAL A 693 3.91 -8.31 10.40
N SER A 694 4.27 -8.97 11.50
CA SER A 694 4.78 -10.33 11.48
C SER A 694 3.65 -11.35 11.29
N ILE A 695 3.77 -12.18 10.25
CA ILE A 695 2.81 -13.25 9.95
C ILE A 695 3.33 -14.56 10.54
N SER A 696 2.46 -15.32 11.21
CA SER A 696 2.76 -16.67 11.68
C SER A 696 1.67 -17.68 11.30
N TRP A 697 2.09 -18.92 11.04
CA TRP A 697 1.23 -20.03 10.60
C TRP A 697 1.21 -21.17 11.65
N PRO A 698 0.56 -20.96 12.82
CA PRO A 698 0.60 -21.90 13.93
C PRO A 698 0.01 -23.26 13.57
N ASN A 699 0.76 -24.33 13.86
CA ASN A 699 0.45 -25.74 13.57
C ASN A 699 0.55 -26.16 12.08
N SER A 700 0.95 -25.26 11.18
CA SER A 700 1.21 -25.57 9.76
C SER A 700 2.66 -26.03 9.53
N MET A 701 2.90 -26.80 8.47
CA MET A 701 4.25 -27.22 8.04
C MET A 701 4.67 -26.54 6.72
N CYS A 702 4.75 -25.21 6.74
CA CYS A 702 5.16 -24.39 5.59
C CYS A 702 6.61 -24.70 5.19
N GLU A 703 6.86 -24.99 3.91
CA GLU A 703 8.21 -25.27 3.37
C GLU A 703 9.16 -24.07 3.43
N GLU A 704 8.61 -22.86 3.37
CA GLU A 704 9.30 -21.57 3.50
C GLU A 704 9.67 -21.24 4.96
N GLY A 705 9.02 -21.89 5.93
CA GLY A 705 9.09 -21.59 7.35
C GLY A 705 7.81 -20.91 7.87
N VAL A 706 7.48 -21.14 9.16
CA VAL A 706 6.19 -20.77 9.76
C VAL A 706 6.00 -19.26 10.03
N THR A 707 6.93 -18.41 9.58
CA THR A 707 6.90 -16.94 9.77
C THR A 707 7.17 -16.18 8.46
N GLN A 708 6.70 -16.70 7.33
CA GLN A 708 6.82 -16.07 6.01
C GLN A 708 5.42 -15.68 5.49
N PRO A 709 5.28 -14.65 4.63
CA PRO A 709 3.97 -14.23 4.09
C PRO A 709 3.33 -15.27 3.17
N THR A 710 4.07 -16.30 2.77
CA THR A 710 3.61 -17.43 1.97
C THR A 710 3.85 -18.74 2.73
N CYS A 711 2.85 -19.62 2.74
CA CYS A 711 2.95 -20.96 3.30
C CYS A 711 2.57 -22.02 2.24
N THR A 712 3.56 -22.80 1.80
CA THR A 712 3.38 -23.95 0.91
C THR A 712 3.50 -25.26 1.69
N PHE A 713 2.55 -26.18 1.51
CA PHE A 713 2.57 -27.51 2.12
C PHE A 713 1.80 -28.54 1.27
N SER A 714 2.08 -29.83 1.49
CA SER A 714 1.36 -30.95 0.83
C SER A 714 0.19 -31.46 1.67
N VAL A 715 -0.84 -31.96 1.00
CA VAL A 715 -2.05 -32.56 1.60
C VAL A 715 -2.28 -33.98 1.09
N PHE A 716 -2.77 -34.86 1.96
CA PHE A 716 -2.99 -36.28 1.66
C PHE A 716 -4.32 -36.84 2.17
N GLU A 717 -5.07 -36.11 3.00
CA GLU A 717 -6.37 -36.54 3.53
C GLU A 717 -7.50 -35.76 2.87
N GLU A 718 -8.55 -36.47 2.44
CA GLU A 718 -9.66 -35.93 1.65
C GLU A 718 -10.72 -35.25 2.53
N THR A 719 -10.36 -34.08 3.06
CA THR A 719 -11.21 -33.34 4.00
C THR A 719 -10.99 -31.83 3.86
N ASN A 720 -11.97 -31.03 4.29
CA ASN A 720 -11.79 -29.58 4.34
C ASN A 720 -10.76 -29.22 5.41
N ILE A 721 -9.64 -28.63 5.02
CA ILE A 721 -8.62 -28.14 5.94
C ILE A 721 -8.81 -26.65 6.24
N SER A 722 -8.63 -26.28 7.51
CA SER A 722 -8.65 -24.90 7.97
C SER A 722 -7.23 -24.47 8.35
N VAL A 723 -6.61 -23.61 7.54
CA VAL A 723 -5.29 -23.06 7.82
C VAL A 723 -5.44 -21.75 8.57
N LEU A 724 -4.81 -21.64 9.74
CA LEU A 724 -4.80 -20.44 10.57
C LEU A 724 -3.55 -19.61 10.26
N ALA A 725 -3.74 -18.33 9.93
CA ALA A 725 -2.70 -17.30 9.99
C ALA A 725 -2.99 -16.37 11.16
N ILE A 726 -1.94 -15.88 11.80
CA ILE A 726 -1.99 -14.82 12.80
C ILE A 726 -1.02 -13.73 12.36
N ALA A 727 -1.53 -12.53 12.14
CA ALA A 727 -0.75 -11.30 12.05
C ALA A 727 -0.51 -10.76 13.47
N THR A 728 0.70 -10.25 13.70
CA THR A 728 1.17 -9.70 14.98
C THR A 728 2.09 -8.53 14.69
N ASP A 729 1.66 -7.35 15.12
CA ASP A 729 2.40 -6.09 15.21
C ASP A 729 3.61 -6.17 16.15
N GLU A 730 4.31 -5.05 16.33
CA GLU A 730 5.46 -4.89 17.22
C GLU A 730 5.12 -5.03 18.71
N ASP A 731 3.93 -4.57 19.14
CA ASP A 731 3.52 -4.51 20.56
C ASP A 731 2.91 -5.84 21.05
N GLY A 732 2.52 -6.70 20.11
CA GLY A 732 2.02 -8.04 20.35
C GLY A 732 0.49 -8.14 20.41
N ALA A 733 -0.25 -7.16 19.88
CA ALA A 733 -1.63 -7.37 19.49
C ALA A 733 -1.70 -8.37 18.30
N THR A 734 -2.87 -8.94 18.06
CA THR A 734 -2.98 -10.05 17.09
C THR A 734 -4.32 -10.12 16.38
N THR A 735 -4.29 -10.21 15.05
CA THR A 735 -5.46 -10.57 14.24
C THR A 735 -5.26 -11.94 13.61
N SER A 736 -6.20 -12.84 13.89
CA SER A 736 -6.19 -14.19 13.37
C SER A 736 -7.25 -14.39 12.29
N THR A 737 -6.87 -14.97 11.15
CA THR A 737 -7.79 -15.30 10.05
C THR A 737 -7.59 -16.74 9.58
N THR A 738 -8.64 -17.37 9.06
CA THR A 738 -8.59 -18.78 8.60
C THR A 738 -8.94 -18.90 7.14
N PHE A 739 -8.02 -19.44 6.34
CA PHE A 739 -8.33 -19.89 4.98
C PHE A 739 -8.87 -21.33 5.03
N GLN A 740 -9.91 -21.61 4.23
CA GLN A 740 -10.50 -22.95 4.11
C GLN A 740 -10.17 -23.48 2.72
N VAL A 741 -9.57 -24.66 2.64
CA VAL A 741 -9.35 -25.36 1.36
C VAL A 741 -10.12 -26.67 1.38
N GLY A 742 -11.00 -26.87 0.40
CA GLY A 742 -11.59 -28.18 0.17
C GLY A 742 -10.59 -29.10 -0.52
N ILE A 743 -10.15 -30.16 0.14
CA ILE A 743 -9.36 -31.21 -0.51
C ILE A 743 -10.35 -32.19 -1.13
N THR A 744 -10.34 -32.30 -2.45
CA THR A 744 -11.26 -33.15 -3.22
C THR A 744 -10.54 -34.40 -3.73
N ASN A 745 -11.31 -35.48 -3.86
CA ASN A 745 -10.93 -36.71 -4.56
C ASN A 745 -10.13 -36.45 -5.86
N MET A 746 -9.02 -37.20 -6.02
CA MET A 746 -8.31 -37.39 -7.28
C MET A 746 -8.78 -38.70 -7.96
N PRO A 747 -9.54 -38.66 -9.08
CA PRO A 747 -10.10 -39.89 -9.64
C PRO A 747 -9.05 -40.90 -10.11
N PRO A 748 -9.29 -42.22 -9.93
CA PRO A 748 -8.33 -43.28 -10.24
C PRO A 748 -7.98 -43.38 -11.73
N ILE A 749 -6.89 -44.11 -12.02
CA ILE A 749 -6.41 -44.36 -13.38
C ILE A 749 -6.22 -45.86 -13.60
N LEU A 750 -6.97 -46.42 -14.56
CA LEU A 750 -6.81 -47.81 -15.00
C LEU A 750 -5.60 -47.91 -15.96
N GLU A 751 -4.46 -48.42 -15.47
CA GLU A 751 -3.19 -48.42 -16.22
C GLU A 751 -3.11 -49.52 -17.30
N SER A 752 -3.58 -50.73 -16.98
CA SER A 752 -3.44 -51.88 -17.88
C SER A 752 -4.55 -52.92 -17.71
N VAL A 753 -4.80 -53.68 -18.78
CA VAL A 753 -5.72 -54.82 -18.84
C VAL A 753 -5.10 -55.90 -19.73
N GLU A 754 -4.91 -57.10 -19.20
CA GLU A 754 -4.16 -58.20 -19.83
C GLU A 754 -4.97 -59.51 -19.87
N LEU A 755 -4.78 -60.30 -20.92
CA LEU A 755 -5.25 -61.69 -21.04
C LEU A 755 -4.07 -62.64 -20.84
N TRP A 756 -4.23 -63.64 -19.97
CA TRP A 756 -3.21 -64.63 -19.62
C TRP A 756 -3.71 -66.05 -19.91
N ILE A 757 -2.93 -66.82 -20.67
CA ILE A 757 -3.21 -68.22 -21.06
C ILE A 757 -2.02 -69.07 -20.64
N ASP A 758 -2.24 -70.17 -19.90
CA ASP A 758 -1.20 -71.06 -19.35
C ASP A 758 -0.05 -70.32 -18.60
N GLY A 759 -0.36 -69.17 -18.00
CA GLY A 759 0.64 -68.34 -17.30
C GLY A 759 1.50 -67.47 -18.21
N VAL A 760 1.04 -67.15 -19.43
CA VAL A 760 1.71 -66.24 -20.39
C VAL A 760 0.71 -65.22 -20.95
N ILE A 761 1.13 -63.96 -21.11
CA ILE A 761 0.31 -62.89 -21.73
C ILE A 761 0.01 -63.23 -23.20
N SER A 762 -1.24 -63.04 -23.62
CA SER A 762 -1.73 -63.29 -24.99
C SER A 762 -2.18 -62.00 -25.68
N ASP A 763 -1.28 -61.39 -26.45
CA ASP A 763 -1.53 -60.15 -27.21
C ASP A 763 -2.66 -60.27 -28.26
N ASN A 764 -3.00 -61.49 -28.67
CA ASN A 764 -3.92 -61.76 -29.79
C ASN A 764 -5.41 -61.76 -29.39
N TRP A 765 -5.75 -61.95 -28.11
CA TRP A 765 -7.15 -62.03 -27.64
C TRP A 765 -7.99 -63.08 -28.40
N THR A 766 -7.42 -64.27 -28.55
CA THR A 766 -8.05 -65.46 -29.15
C THR A 766 -7.95 -66.65 -28.21
N VAL A 767 -9.05 -67.39 -28.03
CA VAL A 767 -9.15 -68.58 -27.16
C VAL A 767 -9.99 -69.67 -27.85
N MET A 768 -9.87 -70.92 -27.41
CA MET A 768 -10.81 -71.98 -27.79
C MET A 768 -12.12 -71.88 -26.97
N GLU A 769 -13.19 -72.49 -27.49
CA GLU A 769 -14.38 -72.89 -26.74
C GLU A 769 -14.02 -73.56 -25.39
N ASP A 770 -14.78 -73.28 -24.32
CA ASP A 770 -14.60 -73.81 -22.96
C ASP A 770 -13.19 -73.59 -22.34
N GLN A 771 -12.31 -72.81 -22.97
CA GLN A 771 -10.95 -72.60 -22.48
C GLN A 771 -10.92 -71.60 -21.31
N VAL A 772 -10.52 -72.09 -20.13
CA VAL A 772 -10.28 -71.26 -18.95
C VAL A 772 -9.01 -70.42 -19.14
N VAL A 773 -9.13 -69.11 -18.87
CA VAL A 773 -8.07 -68.11 -18.94
C VAL A 773 -8.13 -67.15 -17.75
N GLU A 774 -7.02 -66.47 -17.48
CA GLU A 774 -6.96 -65.37 -16.51
C GLU A 774 -7.10 -64.02 -17.23
N LEU A 775 -7.88 -63.10 -16.65
CA LEU A 775 -7.88 -61.67 -16.98
C LEU A 775 -7.29 -60.89 -15.81
N ARG A 776 -6.44 -59.89 -16.09
CA ARG A 776 -5.76 -59.08 -15.07
C ARG A 776 -5.87 -57.59 -15.38
N ALA A 777 -5.89 -56.76 -14.34
CA ALA A 777 -5.81 -55.31 -14.46
C ALA A 777 -5.00 -54.68 -13.31
N THR A 778 -4.45 -53.49 -13.58
CA THR A 778 -3.70 -52.67 -12.62
C THR A 778 -4.23 -51.25 -12.64
N GLY A 779 -4.36 -50.64 -11.48
CA GLY A 779 -4.94 -49.31 -11.26
C GLY A 779 -4.04 -48.48 -10.34
N ASN A 780 -4.08 -47.17 -10.52
CA ASN A 780 -3.18 -46.22 -9.88
C ASN A 780 -3.96 -45.00 -9.37
N ASP A 781 -3.63 -44.53 -8.17
CA ASP A 781 -4.38 -43.51 -7.42
C ASP A 781 -3.52 -42.92 -6.28
N THR A 782 -4.09 -42.12 -5.37
CA THR A 782 -3.37 -41.62 -4.18
C THR A 782 -2.91 -42.77 -3.27
N SER A 783 -1.88 -42.50 -2.46
CA SER A 783 -1.27 -43.47 -1.55
C SER A 783 -2.19 -44.04 -0.47
N LEU A 784 -3.37 -43.43 -0.23
CA LEU A 784 -4.38 -43.95 0.69
C LEU A 784 -5.40 -44.88 0.01
N ASP A 785 -5.66 -44.67 -1.28
CA ASP A 785 -6.85 -45.19 -1.97
C ASP A 785 -6.51 -46.35 -2.91
N LEU A 786 -5.24 -46.44 -3.36
CA LEU A 786 -4.63 -47.63 -3.99
C LEU A 786 -5.03 -48.98 -3.36
N PRO A 787 -5.07 -49.19 -2.03
CA PRO A 787 -5.52 -50.45 -1.43
C PRO A 787 -7.05 -50.62 -1.36
N LEU A 788 -7.83 -49.59 -1.67
CA LEU A 788 -9.30 -49.56 -1.60
C LEU A 788 -9.98 -49.66 -2.97
N LEU A 789 -9.27 -49.30 -4.06
CA LEU A 789 -9.70 -49.40 -5.46
C LEU A 789 -10.54 -50.66 -5.77
N VAL A 790 -11.61 -50.50 -6.55
CA VAL A 790 -12.54 -51.58 -6.93
C VAL A 790 -12.63 -51.70 -8.45
N TYR A 791 -12.42 -52.90 -8.99
CA TYR A 791 -12.66 -53.20 -10.41
C TYR A 791 -13.96 -53.98 -10.53
N ASP A 792 -14.86 -53.54 -11.42
CA ASP A 792 -16.05 -54.30 -11.78
C ASP A 792 -15.92 -54.86 -13.20
N TRP A 793 -15.89 -56.19 -13.33
CA TRP A 793 -15.62 -56.88 -14.58
C TRP A 793 -16.86 -57.56 -15.17
N HIS A 794 -17.16 -57.28 -16.43
CA HIS A 794 -18.06 -58.11 -17.25
C HIS A 794 -17.23 -58.94 -18.24
N THR A 795 -17.29 -60.26 -18.14
CA THR A 795 -16.51 -61.18 -19.01
C THR A 795 -17.15 -61.36 -20.39
N ASP A 796 -18.47 -61.17 -20.50
CA ASP A 796 -19.14 -60.83 -21.76
C ASP A 796 -20.36 -59.92 -21.54
N VAL A 797 -20.19 -58.62 -21.80
CA VAL A 797 -21.26 -57.63 -21.63
C VAL A 797 -22.28 -57.65 -22.78
N ASP A 798 -22.01 -58.33 -23.91
CA ASP A 798 -22.96 -58.38 -25.03
C ASP A 798 -24.01 -59.50 -24.89
N LEU A 799 -23.68 -60.62 -24.24
CA LEU A 799 -24.66 -61.65 -23.82
C LEU A 799 -25.16 -61.47 -22.38
N PHE A 800 -24.30 -61.03 -21.45
CA PHE A 800 -24.58 -61.00 -20.01
C PHE A 800 -24.33 -59.63 -19.33
N PRO A 801 -24.95 -58.52 -19.80
CA PRO A 801 -24.71 -57.17 -19.26
C PRO A 801 -25.06 -57.00 -17.77
N GLU A 802 -25.89 -57.86 -17.20
CA GLU A 802 -26.31 -57.82 -15.79
C GLU A 802 -25.43 -58.71 -14.88
N MET A 803 -24.40 -59.39 -15.42
CA MET A 803 -23.44 -60.16 -14.63
C MET A 803 -22.07 -59.48 -14.60
N SER A 804 -21.61 -59.13 -13.41
CA SER A 804 -20.29 -58.57 -13.17
C SER A 804 -19.56 -59.29 -12.02
N ILE A 805 -18.24 -59.07 -11.93
CA ILE A 805 -17.35 -59.63 -10.91
C ILE A 805 -16.52 -58.49 -10.31
N ALA A 806 -16.84 -58.10 -9.09
CA ALA A 806 -16.12 -57.07 -8.34
C ALA A 806 -14.89 -57.64 -7.61
N THR A 807 -13.75 -56.94 -7.70
CA THR A 807 -12.49 -57.24 -6.99
C THR A 807 -11.87 -55.94 -6.43
N SER A 808 -10.94 -56.02 -5.47
CA SER A 808 -10.40 -54.82 -4.78
C SER A 808 -8.89 -54.83 -4.51
N GLY A 809 -8.25 -53.66 -4.64
CA GLY A 809 -6.84 -53.35 -4.36
C GLY A 809 -6.07 -52.81 -5.58
N GLU A 810 -4.76 -52.61 -5.45
CA GLU A 810 -3.88 -52.08 -6.52
C GLU A 810 -3.92 -52.91 -7.84
N ASN A 811 -4.24 -54.20 -7.75
CA ASN A 811 -4.26 -55.13 -8.88
C ASN A 811 -5.42 -56.13 -8.77
N SER A 812 -6.07 -56.42 -9.90
CA SER A 812 -7.15 -57.41 -10.03
C SER A 812 -6.73 -58.61 -10.88
N ILE A 813 -7.23 -59.79 -10.52
CA ILE A 813 -7.13 -61.05 -11.29
C ILE A 813 -8.47 -61.79 -11.19
N ILE A 814 -9.03 -62.22 -12.33
CA ILE A 814 -10.20 -63.12 -12.41
C ILE A 814 -9.95 -64.28 -13.38
N GLU A 815 -10.59 -65.43 -13.15
CA GLU A 815 -10.61 -66.57 -14.07
C GLU A 815 -11.94 -66.60 -14.85
N THR A 816 -11.92 -66.90 -16.14
CA THR A 816 -13.14 -66.99 -16.97
C THR A 816 -12.96 -67.92 -18.18
N ALA A 817 -14.08 -68.29 -18.82
CA ALA A 817 -14.15 -69.05 -20.08
C ALA A 817 -15.43 -68.62 -20.82
N TRP A 818 -15.55 -68.98 -22.10
CA TRP A 818 -16.75 -68.75 -22.92
C TRP A 818 -17.24 -70.07 -23.51
N ASN A 819 -18.57 -70.25 -23.48
CA ASN A 819 -19.28 -71.49 -23.77
C ASN A 819 -20.11 -71.41 -25.07
N THR A 820 -19.77 -70.44 -25.92
CA THR A 820 -20.27 -70.26 -27.29
C THR A 820 -19.13 -69.71 -28.14
N SER A 821 -18.98 -70.17 -29.37
CA SER A 821 -17.98 -69.64 -30.30
C SER A 821 -18.34 -68.24 -30.83
N GLY A 822 -17.34 -67.51 -31.33
CA GLY A 822 -17.52 -66.20 -31.96
C GLY A 822 -16.82 -65.05 -31.25
N THR A 823 -17.48 -63.90 -31.15
CA THR A 823 -16.86 -62.63 -30.77
C THR A 823 -17.56 -62.01 -29.56
N HIS A 824 -16.88 -61.96 -28.42
CA HIS A 824 -17.40 -61.46 -27.14
C HIS A 824 -16.76 -60.13 -26.75
N ARG A 825 -17.41 -59.34 -25.88
CA ARG A 825 -16.84 -58.10 -25.34
C ARG A 825 -16.64 -58.20 -23.84
N ILE A 826 -15.38 -58.20 -23.44
CA ILE A 826 -14.94 -57.99 -22.06
C ILE A 826 -15.00 -56.48 -21.77
N GLN A 827 -15.46 -56.13 -20.58
CA GLN A 827 -15.53 -54.78 -20.08
C GLN A 827 -15.05 -54.74 -18.63
N VAL A 828 -14.30 -53.70 -18.25
CA VAL A 828 -13.91 -53.45 -16.86
C VAL A 828 -13.94 -51.95 -16.58
N GLU A 829 -14.50 -51.58 -15.43
CA GLU A 829 -14.46 -50.21 -14.90
C GLU A 829 -13.74 -50.22 -13.54
N LEU A 830 -12.97 -49.17 -13.27
CA LEU A 830 -12.23 -48.97 -12.02
C LEU A 830 -12.88 -47.85 -11.23
N PHE A 831 -13.06 -48.05 -9.93
CA PHE A 831 -13.61 -47.07 -8.99
C PHE A 831 -12.70 -46.92 -7.77
N ASP A 832 -12.72 -45.75 -7.13
CA ASP A 832 -12.20 -45.51 -5.79
C ASP A 832 -13.25 -45.89 -4.71
N ASP A 833 -12.99 -45.61 -3.43
CA ASP A 833 -13.95 -45.88 -2.34
C ASP A 833 -15.04 -44.81 -2.18
N ASP A 834 -14.84 -43.64 -2.78
CA ASP A 834 -15.81 -42.54 -2.91
C ASP A 834 -16.85 -42.83 -4.03
N GLY A 835 -16.51 -43.73 -4.96
CA GLY A 835 -17.34 -44.22 -6.07
C GLY A 835 -17.15 -43.48 -7.40
N VAL A 836 -16.06 -42.74 -7.60
CA VAL A 836 -15.74 -42.08 -8.89
C VAL A 836 -15.05 -43.08 -9.82
N SER A 837 -15.46 -43.07 -11.09
CA SER A 837 -14.90 -43.95 -12.12
C SER A 837 -13.60 -43.39 -12.71
N GLY A 838 -12.55 -44.21 -12.69
CA GLY A 838 -11.30 -44.04 -13.42
C GLY A 838 -11.36 -44.42 -14.90
N GLY A 839 -12.54 -44.80 -15.39
CA GLY A 839 -12.85 -45.00 -16.80
C GLY A 839 -13.10 -46.45 -17.22
N LEU A 840 -13.98 -46.58 -18.22
CA LEU A 840 -14.48 -47.86 -18.73
C LEU A 840 -13.60 -48.41 -19.86
N TYR A 841 -12.84 -49.48 -19.61
CA TYR A 841 -12.09 -50.21 -20.63
C TYR A 841 -12.98 -51.28 -21.29
N ASN A 842 -12.88 -51.39 -22.62
CA ASN A 842 -13.62 -52.38 -23.42
C ASN A 842 -12.65 -53.13 -24.34
N ARG A 843 -12.75 -54.46 -24.37
CA ARG A 843 -11.89 -55.31 -25.20
C ARG A 843 -12.68 -56.44 -25.84
N THR A 844 -12.45 -56.65 -27.13
CA THR A 844 -13.00 -57.79 -27.87
C THR A 844 -12.09 -59.00 -27.72
N ILE A 845 -12.69 -60.17 -27.48
CA ILE A 845 -12.02 -61.48 -27.52
C ILE A 845 -12.73 -62.36 -28.56
N ASN A 846 -11.98 -63.22 -29.24
CA ASN A 846 -12.52 -64.13 -30.25
C ASN A 846 -12.35 -65.60 -29.83
N VAL A 847 -13.46 -66.26 -29.57
CA VAL A 847 -13.58 -67.69 -29.22
C VAL A 847 -13.71 -68.49 -30.51
N THR A 848 -13.09 -69.67 -30.58
CA THR A 848 -13.14 -70.56 -31.75
C THR A 848 -13.64 -71.95 -31.40
N ASN A 849 -14.66 -72.40 -32.16
CA ASN A 849 -15.31 -73.70 -32.04
C ASN A 849 -14.33 -74.89 -32.17
N ILE A 850 -14.72 -76.01 -31.57
CA ILE A 850 -14.12 -77.34 -31.66
C ILE A 850 -14.94 -78.16 -32.72
N PHE A 851 -14.50 -79.36 -33.10
CA PHE A 851 -15.16 -80.13 -34.19
C PHE A 851 -15.50 -81.57 -33.71
N PRO A 852 -16.68 -82.12 -34.06
CA PRO A 852 -17.14 -83.39 -33.55
C PRO A 852 -16.35 -84.58 -34.11
N THR A 853 -16.04 -85.54 -33.24
CA THR A 853 -15.21 -86.71 -33.57
C THR A 853 -15.97 -88.03 -33.41
N ILE A 854 -15.98 -88.86 -34.47
CA ILE A 854 -16.69 -90.15 -34.53
C ILE A 854 -15.74 -91.36 -34.32
N PRO A 855 -16.04 -92.29 -33.39
CA PRO A 855 -15.34 -93.58 -33.26
C PRO A 855 -15.75 -94.63 -34.32
N GLU A 856 -14.85 -95.57 -34.61
CA GLU A 856 -14.98 -96.55 -35.73
C GLU A 856 -16.16 -97.54 -35.61
N ILE A 857 -17.07 -97.50 -36.60
CA ILE A 857 -18.24 -98.38 -36.76
C ILE A 857 -17.91 -99.61 -37.62
N SER A 858 -18.48 -100.77 -37.30
CA SER A 858 -18.27 -102.06 -38.01
C SER A 858 -19.46 -102.47 -38.90
N PRO A 859 -19.23 -103.04 -40.11
CA PRO A 859 -20.29 -103.49 -41.02
C PRO A 859 -21.00 -104.79 -40.57
N PRO A 860 -22.23 -105.05 -41.06
CA PRO A 860 -23.02 -106.23 -40.69
C PRO A 860 -22.65 -107.47 -41.52
N LEU A 861 -23.28 -108.61 -41.20
CA LEU A 861 -23.21 -109.82 -42.03
C LEU A 861 -24.17 -109.71 -43.24
N PRO A 862 -23.90 -110.39 -44.37
CA PRO A 862 -24.82 -110.41 -45.51
C PRO A 862 -26.18 -111.02 -45.16
N ALA A 863 -27.23 -110.44 -45.74
CA ALA A 863 -28.64 -110.79 -45.53
C ALA A 863 -29.32 -111.19 -46.86
N TYR A 864 -30.52 -111.74 -46.84
CA TYR A 864 -31.39 -111.78 -48.04
C TYR A 864 -32.01 -110.40 -48.31
N GLU A 865 -32.66 -110.17 -49.46
CA GLU A 865 -33.51 -108.97 -49.55
C GLU A 865 -34.71 -109.05 -48.57
N ASP A 866 -35.27 -107.89 -48.26
CA ASP A 866 -36.28 -107.67 -47.21
C ASP A 866 -35.87 -108.11 -45.79
N GLN A 867 -34.67 -108.65 -45.57
CA GLN A 867 -34.17 -109.06 -44.26
C GLN A 867 -33.46 -107.91 -43.52
N GLU A 868 -33.91 -107.62 -42.29
CA GLU A 868 -33.35 -106.55 -41.44
C GLU A 868 -31.93 -106.85 -40.91
N PHE A 869 -31.11 -105.81 -40.85
CA PHE A 869 -29.86 -105.70 -40.08
C PHE A 869 -29.89 -104.44 -39.19
N SER A 870 -28.88 -104.25 -38.33
CA SER A 870 -28.75 -103.03 -37.51
C SER A 870 -27.30 -102.58 -37.33
N LEU A 871 -27.11 -101.27 -37.13
CA LEU A 871 -25.83 -100.59 -36.86
C LEU A 871 -25.93 -99.65 -35.64
N LEU A 872 -24.79 -99.28 -35.06
CA LEU A 872 -24.67 -98.41 -33.87
C LEU A 872 -23.52 -97.40 -34.08
N GLY A 873 -23.75 -96.13 -33.75
CA GLY A 873 -22.82 -95.00 -33.92
C GLY A 873 -22.88 -94.00 -32.77
N SER A 874 -21.88 -93.12 -32.68
CA SER A 874 -21.69 -92.13 -31.60
C SER A 874 -20.68 -91.05 -32.00
N ALA A 875 -20.67 -89.90 -31.33
CA ALA A 875 -19.62 -88.88 -31.45
C ALA A 875 -19.20 -88.32 -30.07
N ILE A 876 -18.17 -87.46 -30.06
CA ILE A 876 -17.61 -86.76 -28.89
C ILE A 876 -17.20 -85.35 -29.32
N ASP A 877 -17.45 -84.34 -28.48
CA ASP A 877 -17.06 -82.94 -28.73
C ASP A 877 -16.74 -82.15 -27.44
N SER A 878 -16.81 -80.81 -27.44
CA SER A 878 -16.63 -79.95 -26.26
C SER A 878 -17.70 -80.18 -25.17
N SER A 879 -17.49 -79.60 -23.98
CA SER A 879 -18.43 -79.76 -22.86
C SER A 879 -19.75 -79.05 -23.08
N SER A 880 -19.75 -77.95 -23.83
CA SER A 880 -20.95 -77.18 -24.18
C SER A 880 -21.78 -77.87 -25.26
N ASP A 881 -21.14 -78.43 -26.28
CA ASP A 881 -21.83 -78.99 -27.47
C ASP A 881 -22.26 -80.45 -27.28
N THR A 882 -21.73 -81.14 -26.25
CA THR A 882 -22.00 -82.57 -25.99
C THR A 882 -23.50 -82.92 -25.86
N GLU A 883 -24.37 -81.97 -25.45
CA GLU A 883 -25.83 -82.18 -25.40
C GLU A 883 -26.59 -81.66 -26.65
N SER A 884 -25.95 -80.90 -27.55
CA SER A 884 -26.56 -80.37 -28.79
C SER A 884 -26.33 -81.28 -30.02
N LEU A 885 -25.24 -82.06 -30.02
CA LEU A 885 -24.81 -82.94 -31.13
C LEU A 885 -25.94 -83.69 -31.85
N VAL A 886 -26.16 -83.33 -33.12
CA VAL A 886 -27.06 -84.04 -34.03
C VAL A 886 -26.32 -85.22 -34.65
N LEU A 887 -26.80 -86.44 -34.38
CA LEU A 887 -26.24 -87.69 -34.92
C LEU A 887 -27.19 -88.27 -35.97
N CYS A 888 -26.71 -88.60 -37.17
CA CYS A 888 -27.58 -89.11 -38.24
C CYS A 888 -26.92 -90.17 -39.14
N TRP A 889 -27.75 -91.03 -39.73
CA TRP A 889 -27.38 -91.97 -40.78
C TRP A 889 -27.97 -91.54 -42.12
N ASP A 890 -27.12 -91.56 -43.14
CA ASP A 890 -27.46 -91.53 -44.57
C ASP A 890 -27.45 -92.98 -45.08
N ILE A 891 -28.51 -93.43 -45.74
CA ILE A 891 -28.69 -94.81 -46.21
C ILE A 891 -28.23 -94.96 -47.68
N ASN A 892 -28.02 -93.86 -48.41
CA ASN A 892 -27.66 -93.83 -49.83
C ASN A 892 -26.77 -92.62 -50.21
N ALA A 893 -25.47 -92.71 -49.91
CA ALA A 893 -24.47 -91.63 -50.01
C ALA A 893 -24.22 -90.97 -51.40
N GLU A 894 -25.01 -91.30 -52.43
CA GLU A 894 -25.03 -90.66 -53.75
C GLU A 894 -26.33 -89.86 -54.01
N GLU A 895 -27.33 -89.92 -53.14
CA GLU A 895 -28.61 -89.23 -53.23
C GLU A 895 -28.71 -88.08 -52.21
N ASN A 896 -29.76 -87.26 -52.33
CA ASN A 896 -30.07 -86.18 -51.40
C ASN A 896 -31.60 -86.16 -51.27
N SER A 897 -32.07 -86.75 -50.18
CA SER A 897 -33.44 -87.19 -49.94
C SER A 897 -34.29 -86.08 -49.32
N ASP A 898 -33.70 -85.25 -48.45
CA ASP A 898 -34.39 -84.12 -47.81
C ASP A 898 -34.40 -82.82 -48.65
N GLY A 899 -33.53 -82.71 -49.67
CA GLY A 899 -33.43 -81.56 -50.57
C GLY A 899 -32.55 -80.40 -50.06
N ASN A 900 -31.83 -80.60 -48.95
CA ASN A 900 -31.00 -79.62 -48.25
C ASN A 900 -29.50 -79.96 -48.39
N GLY A 901 -28.61 -78.96 -48.34
CA GLY A 901 -27.15 -79.22 -48.33
C GLY A 901 -26.58 -79.90 -49.58
N THR A 902 -25.90 -81.02 -49.38
CA THR A 902 -25.26 -81.90 -50.38
C THR A 902 -25.66 -83.37 -50.17
N SER A 903 -25.14 -84.32 -50.97
CA SER A 903 -25.43 -85.75 -50.77
C SER A 903 -24.66 -86.41 -49.61
N TRP A 904 -23.93 -85.63 -48.78
CA TRP A 904 -23.08 -86.14 -47.68
C TRP A 904 -23.50 -85.64 -46.28
N ASP A 905 -24.47 -84.74 -46.24
CA ASP A 905 -25.14 -84.18 -45.06
C ASP A 905 -26.67 -84.42 -45.09
N ASP A 906 -27.12 -85.27 -46.02
CA ASP A 906 -28.49 -85.81 -46.08
C ASP A 906 -28.74 -86.75 -44.90
N CYS A 907 -29.93 -86.68 -44.30
CA CYS A 907 -30.19 -87.26 -42.98
C CYS A 907 -31.49 -88.09 -42.97
N ASP A 908 -31.38 -89.33 -43.44
CA ASP A 908 -32.49 -90.30 -43.47
C ASP A 908 -32.98 -90.69 -42.07
N VAL A 909 -32.05 -90.98 -41.15
CA VAL A 909 -32.37 -91.53 -39.82
C VAL A 909 -31.53 -90.86 -38.72
N VAL A 910 -32.14 -89.93 -37.99
CA VAL A 910 -31.57 -89.32 -36.79
C VAL A 910 -31.46 -90.35 -35.66
N GLY A 911 -30.28 -90.45 -35.05
CA GLY A 911 -30.03 -91.20 -33.82
C GLY A 911 -28.84 -92.15 -33.85
N THR A 912 -28.53 -92.76 -32.70
CA THR A 912 -27.36 -93.64 -32.55
C THR A 912 -27.55 -95.05 -33.14
N VAL A 913 -28.77 -95.46 -33.49
CA VAL A 913 -29.08 -96.82 -33.96
C VAL A 913 -29.84 -96.77 -35.28
N LEU A 914 -29.33 -97.47 -36.29
CA LEU A 914 -30.04 -97.75 -37.54
C LEU A 914 -30.51 -99.21 -37.55
N THR A 915 -31.72 -99.46 -38.00
CA THR A 915 -32.25 -100.79 -38.36
C THR A 915 -32.91 -100.68 -39.72
N TYR A 916 -32.49 -101.51 -40.69
CA TYR A 916 -32.90 -101.37 -42.09
C TYR A 916 -32.80 -102.69 -42.86
N SER A 917 -33.44 -102.75 -44.03
CA SER A 917 -33.35 -103.85 -45.01
C SER A 917 -33.35 -103.28 -46.43
N PHE A 918 -32.61 -103.91 -47.36
CA PHE A 918 -32.66 -103.53 -48.77
C PHE A 918 -33.51 -104.53 -49.55
N ALA A 919 -34.47 -104.04 -50.34
CA ALA A 919 -35.40 -104.83 -51.15
C ALA A 919 -34.81 -105.33 -52.49
N ILE A 920 -33.49 -105.21 -52.67
CA ILE A 920 -32.75 -105.72 -53.84
C ILE A 920 -31.42 -106.29 -53.39
N ARG A 921 -30.92 -107.31 -54.10
CA ARG A 921 -29.54 -107.80 -53.94
C ARG A 921 -28.51 -106.76 -54.39
N GLY A 922 -27.43 -106.59 -53.62
CA GLY A 922 -26.41 -105.60 -53.93
C GLY A 922 -25.30 -105.50 -52.89
N ILE A 923 -24.45 -104.49 -53.05
CA ILE A 923 -23.61 -103.94 -52.00
C ILE A 923 -24.01 -102.46 -51.85
N HIS A 924 -24.42 -102.08 -50.65
CA HIS A 924 -24.91 -100.75 -50.33
C HIS A 924 -23.92 -100.04 -49.39
N VAL A 925 -23.87 -98.71 -49.43
CA VAL A 925 -22.99 -97.88 -48.59
C VAL A 925 -23.83 -96.88 -47.83
N ILE A 926 -23.64 -96.85 -46.52
CA ILE A 926 -24.36 -96.05 -45.53
C ILE A 926 -23.34 -95.12 -44.87
N THR A 927 -23.63 -93.84 -44.73
CA THR A 927 -22.79 -92.90 -43.97
C THR A 927 -23.39 -92.65 -42.60
N PHE A 928 -22.55 -92.40 -41.60
CA PHE A 928 -22.94 -91.89 -40.30
C PHE A 928 -22.19 -90.58 -40.06
N HIS A 929 -22.90 -89.51 -39.72
CA HIS A 929 -22.31 -88.20 -39.43
C HIS A 929 -22.83 -87.60 -38.12
N ALA A 930 -22.07 -86.63 -37.62
CA ALA A 930 -22.32 -85.92 -36.38
C ALA A 930 -22.03 -84.44 -36.59
N THR A 931 -22.91 -83.57 -36.07
CA THR A 931 -22.93 -82.13 -36.32
C THR A 931 -23.17 -81.37 -35.01
N ASP A 932 -22.34 -80.38 -34.70
CA ASP A 932 -22.52 -79.45 -33.57
C ASP A 932 -23.54 -78.33 -33.90
N ASP A 933 -23.92 -77.50 -32.93
CA ASP A 933 -24.90 -76.42 -33.16
C ASP A 933 -24.32 -75.15 -33.82
N ASP A 934 -23.00 -75.06 -33.97
CA ASP A 934 -22.31 -74.09 -34.84
C ASP A 934 -22.26 -74.56 -36.31
N GLY A 935 -22.59 -75.83 -36.57
CA GLY A 935 -22.70 -76.46 -37.88
C GLY A 935 -21.41 -77.10 -38.43
N ALA A 936 -20.38 -77.29 -37.60
CA ALA A 936 -19.23 -78.12 -37.98
C ALA A 936 -19.59 -79.62 -37.84
N SER A 937 -18.86 -80.51 -38.54
CA SER A 937 -19.28 -81.91 -38.70
C SER A 937 -18.14 -82.90 -39.00
N GLY A 938 -18.34 -84.15 -38.58
CA GLY A 938 -17.50 -85.32 -38.89
C GLY A 938 -18.34 -86.51 -39.39
N TRP A 939 -17.73 -87.46 -40.13
CA TRP A 939 -18.44 -88.57 -40.78
C TRP A 939 -17.63 -89.86 -40.96
N GLN A 940 -18.31 -91.00 -41.13
CA GLN A 940 -17.75 -92.32 -41.49
C GLN A 940 -18.70 -93.13 -42.40
N ASN A 941 -18.17 -93.86 -43.39
CA ASN A 941 -18.95 -94.75 -44.27
C ASN A 941 -18.82 -96.25 -43.89
N ILE A 942 -19.91 -97.00 -44.06
CA ILE A 942 -20.09 -98.43 -43.72
C ILE A 942 -20.71 -99.15 -44.93
N SER A 943 -20.36 -100.43 -45.19
CA SER A 943 -20.92 -101.21 -46.31
C SER A 943 -21.72 -102.45 -45.89
N VAL A 944 -22.77 -102.76 -46.66
CA VAL A 944 -23.78 -103.82 -46.39
C VAL A 944 -23.97 -104.68 -47.66
N THR A 945 -24.48 -105.91 -47.57
CA THR A 945 -24.62 -106.84 -48.72
C THR A 945 -25.89 -107.71 -48.65
N THR A 946 -26.59 -107.87 -49.78
CA THR A 946 -27.90 -108.56 -49.93
C THR A 946 -27.95 -109.57 -51.10
N ILE A 947 -28.84 -110.58 -51.05
CA ILE A 947 -28.97 -111.70 -52.03
C ILE A 947 -30.43 -112.23 -52.20
N ASN A 948 -30.73 -112.85 -53.36
CA ASN A 948 -32.09 -113.22 -53.83
C ASN A 948 -32.73 -114.54 -53.31
N LYS A 949 -34.07 -114.64 -53.41
CA LYS A 949 -35.00 -115.77 -53.20
C LYS A 949 -35.72 -116.17 -54.54
N ALA A 950 -36.69 -117.11 -54.53
CA ALA A 950 -37.35 -117.68 -55.73
C ALA A 950 -38.77 -118.28 -55.45
N PRO A 951 -39.65 -118.45 -56.47
CA PRO A 951 -41.11 -118.64 -56.33
C PRO A 951 -41.63 -120.09 -56.20
N THR A 952 -42.96 -120.27 -56.12
CA THR A 952 -43.67 -121.58 -56.10
C THR A 952 -45.09 -121.50 -56.69
N ALA A 953 -45.54 -122.53 -57.43
CA ALA A 953 -46.79 -122.52 -58.23
C ALA A 953 -47.98 -123.37 -57.70
N SER A 954 -49.23 -122.98 -58.03
CA SER A 954 -50.47 -123.68 -57.62
C SER A 954 -51.65 -123.51 -58.62
N ILE A 955 -52.60 -124.47 -58.69
CA ILE A 955 -53.87 -124.38 -59.46
C ILE A 955 -55.09 -124.76 -58.62
N THR A 956 -56.19 -124.02 -58.80
CA THR A 956 -57.57 -124.41 -58.43
C THR A 956 -58.54 -124.23 -59.61
N SER A 957 -59.82 -124.59 -59.44
CA SER A 957 -60.85 -124.48 -60.48
C SER A 957 -62.24 -124.08 -59.98
N SER A 958 -63.08 -123.57 -60.88
CA SER A 958 -64.45 -123.11 -60.58
C SER A 958 -65.50 -124.23 -60.48
N PHE A 959 -65.09 -125.48 -60.26
CA PHE A 959 -65.99 -126.65 -60.23
C PHE A 959 -65.69 -127.58 -59.04
N GLU A 960 -66.66 -127.77 -58.15
CA GLU A 960 -66.48 -128.61 -56.95
C GLU A 960 -66.59 -130.11 -57.27
N GLY A 961 -65.47 -130.75 -57.63
CA GLY A 961 -65.35 -132.22 -57.63
C GLY A 961 -64.16 -132.78 -58.42
N ASP A 962 -63.66 -133.95 -58.01
CA ASP A 962 -62.44 -134.62 -58.53
C ASP A 962 -62.46 -134.96 -60.05
N SER A 963 -63.58 -134.75 -60.75
CA SER A 963 -63.70 -134.97 -62.19
C SER A 963 -64.79 -134.08 -62.79
N ILE A 964 -64.41 -133.23 -63.73
CA ILE A 964 -65.29 -132.18 -64.30
C ILE A 964 -65.98 -132.69 -65.59
N SER A 965 -67.27 -132.40 -65.76
CA SER A 965 -68.06 -132.76 -66.96
C SER A 965 -69.28 -131.83 -67.12
N ILE A 966 -69.54 -131.38 -68.36
CA ILE A 966 -70.49 -130.31 -68.75
C ILE A 966 -71.14 -130.60 -70.14
N GLU A 967 -72.19 -129.88 -70.57
CA GLU A 967 -72.87 -130.08 -71.89
C GLU A 967 -72.62 -128.97 -72.95
N GLU A 968 -71.78 -127.96 -72.63
CA GLU A 968 -71.11 -127.01 -73.55
C GLU A 968 -71.86 -125.82 -74.21
N GLY A 969 -71.10 -124.75 -74.50
CA GLY A 969 -71.52 -123.34 -74.33
C GLY A 969 -71.56 -122.93 -72.85
N GLU A 970 -71.43 -123.94 -71.98
CA GLU A 970 -70.92 -123.86 -70.63
C GLU A 970 -69.40 -123.71 -70.66
N SER A 971 -68.89 -123.05 -69.62
CA SER A 971 -67.52 -122.62 -69.49
C SER A 971 -67.05 -122.76 -68.04
N ILE A 972 -65.77 -123.06 -67.78
CA ILE A 972 -65.19 -123.22 -66.42
C ILE A 972 -63.86 -122.45 -66.31
N THR A 973 -63.55 -121.96 -65.12
CA THR A 973 -62.35 -121.16 -64.88
C THR A 973 -61.33 -121.91 -64.04
N PHE A 974 -60.04 -121.71 -64.34
CA PHE A 974 -58.90 -122.19 -63.55
C PHE A 974 -58.19 -120.98 -62.99
N TYR A 975 -57.71 -121.07 -61.77
CA TYR A 975 -57.09 -119.96 -61.08
C TYR A 975 -55.71 -120.40 -60.56
N GLY A 976 -54.70 -119.58 -60.81
CA GLY A 976 -53.31 -119.82 -60.39
C GLY A 976 -52.86 -118.94 -59.23
N ASN A 977 -53.74 -118.05 -58.76
CA ASN A 977 -53.44 -116.95 -57.82
C ASN A 977 -53.05 -117.36 -56.38
N GLU A 978 -52.74 -118.64 -56.16
CA GLU A 978 -52.21 -119.19 -54.90
C GLU A 978 -50.71 -119.55 -55.05
N SER A 979 -50.00 -118.81 -55.91
CA SER A 979 -48.56 -118.93 -56.19
C SER A 979 -47.81 -117.78 -55.50
N ASP A 980 -46.66 -118.07 -54.87
CA ASP A 980 -46.12 -117.31 -53.72
C ASP A 980 -44.62 -116.95 -53.88
N ASP A 981 -44.20 -115.72 -53.51
CA ASP A 981 -42.75 -115.36 -53.41
C ASP A 981 -42.41 -114.21 -52.40
N THR A 982 -41.47 -113.30 -52.69
CA THR A 982 -41.11 -112.14 -51.85
C THR A 982 -42.17 -111.04 -51.96
N LEU A 983 -42.19 -110.05 -51.05
CA LEU A 983 -43.18 -108.97 -51.13
C LEU A 983 -42.99 -108.04 -52.34
N PHE A 984 -41.81 -108.01 -52.94
CA PHE A 984 -41.52 -107.23 -54.14
C PHE A 984 -41.88 -108.03 -55.41
N ASP A 985 -41.39 -109.26 -55.51
CA ASP A 985 -41.41 -110.05 -56.76
C ASP A 985 -42.76 -110.75 -56.99
N GLN A 986 -43.53 -110.98 -55.92
CA GLN A 986 -44.90 -111.50 -55.94
C GLN A 986 -45.85 -110.73 -56.88
N ALA A 987 -45.57 -109.45 -57.15
CA ALA A 987 -46.34 -108.61 -58.05
C ALA A 987 -45.97 -108.77 -59.54
N ASN A 988 -44.78 -109.29 -59.84
CA ASN A 988 -44.20 -109.41 -61.18
C ASN A 988 -44.29 -110.83 -61.77
N LEU A 989 -44.65 -111.85 -60.95
CA LEU A 989 -44.74 -113.26 -61.36
C LEU A 989 -45.52 -113.44 -62.69
N TRP A 990 -44.83 -113.93 -63.72
CA TRP A 990 -45.42 -114.18 -65.04
C TRP A 990 -46.15 -115.53 -65.04
N MET A 991 -47.39 -115.56 -65.53
CA MET A 991 -48.29 -116.73 -65.43
C MET A 991 -48.98 -117.06 -66.76
N TRP A 992 -48.83 -118.31 -67.23
CA TRP A 992 -49.40 -118.75 -68.52
C TRP A 992 -49.90 -120.20 -68.50
N TRP A 993 -50.87 -120.49 -69.38
CA TRP A 993 -51.64 -121.75 -69.42
C TRP A 993 -51.69 -122.39 -70.82
N ASP A 994 -51.72 -123.72 -70.84
CA ASP A 994 -51.73 -124.63 -72.02
C ASP A 994 -52.95 -125.58 -71.94
N SER A 995 -53.56 -126.01 -73.06
CA SER A 995 -54.79 -126.85 -73.11
C SER A 995 -54.86 -127.89 -74.22
N THR A 996 -55.05 -129.16 -73.85
CA THR A 996 -55.05 -130.31 -74.78
C THR A 996 -56.24 -130.42 -75.77
N CYS A 997 -57.04 -129.36 -75.96
CA CYS A 997 -58.19 -129.31 -76.90
C CYS A 997 -58.35 -127.97 -77.62
N HIS A 998 -57.58 -126.97 -77.21
CA HIS A 998 -57.52 -125.68 -77.86
C HIS A 998 -56.29 -125.66 -78.79
N ASP A 999 -56.17 -124.61 -79.60
CA ASP A 999 -55.30 -124.57 -80.80
C ASP A 999 -54.97 -123.08 -80.98
N GLY A 1000 -54.16 -122.60 -80.04
CA GLY A 1000 -53.99 -121.18 -79.69
C GLY A 1000 -53.41 -120.36 -80.83
N ASP A 1001 -52.34 -120.84 -81.47
CA ASP A 1001 -51.71 -120.24 -82.65
C ASP A 1001 -52.31 -120.73 -83.99
N SER A 1002 -53.05 -121.86 -83.96
CA SER A 1002 -53.70 -122.52 -85.10
C SER A 1002 -52.78 -123.20 -86.14
N ASP A 1003 -51.58 -123.64 -85.73
CA ASP A 1003 -50.72 -124.63 -86.42
C ASP A 1003 -51.40 -126.02 -86.55
N GLY A 1004 -52.14 -126.44 -85.51
CA GLY A 1004 -52.78 -127.75 -85.41
C GLY A 1004 -52.20 -128.71 -84.36
N ILE A 1005 -51.26 -128.29 -83.52
CA ILE A 1005 -50.68 -129.06 -82.40
C ILE A 1005 -51.20 -128.53 -81.05
N LEU A 1006 -52.29 -129.13 -80.58
CA LEU A 1006 -53.06 -128.76 -79.38
C LEU A 1006 -52.31 -128.87 -78.01
N VAL A 1007 -50.98 -128.86 -77.95
CA VAL A 1007 -50.18 -129.20 -76.74
C VAL A 1007 -48.79 -128.52 -76.64
N ASP A 1008 -48.51 -127.47 -77.43
CA ASP A 1008 -47.41 -126.53 -77.12
C ASP A 1008 -47.83 -125.04 -77.19
N ASP A 1009 -49.15 -124.81 -77.17
CA ASP A 1009 -49.79 -123.49 -77.18
C ASP A 1009 -49.76 -122.78 -75.82
N ILE A 1010 -49.67 -121.44 -75.86
CA ILE A 1010 -50.14 -120.59 -74.76
C ILE A 1010 -51.57 -120.16 -75.09
N ASP A 1011 -52.53 -120.93 -74.59
CA ASP A 1011 -53.96 -120.65 -74.78
C ASP A 1011 -54.46 -119.47 -73.92
N ALA A 1012 -53.78 -119.17 -72.81
CA ALA A 1012 -54.07 -117.99 -71.99
C ALA A 1012 -52.84 -117.51 -71.19
N GLU A 1013 -52.55 -116.21 -71.25
CA GLU A 1013 -51.67 -115.49 -70.32
C GLU A 1013 -52.53 -114.67 -69.35
N ALA A 1014 -52.67 -115.17 -68.12
CA ALA A 1014 -53.47 -114.56 -67.05
C ALA A 1014 -53.27 -115.31 -65.72
N SER A 1015 -53.62 -114.70 -64.58
CA SER A 1015 -53.72 -115.41 -63.29
C SER A 1015 -54.94 -116.34 -63.19
N PHE A 1016 -55.85 -116.28 -64.15
CA PHE A 1016 -56.93 -117.24 -64.32
C PHE A 1016 -57.24 -117.47 -65.80
N ALA A 1017 -57.37 -118.74 -66.19
CA ALA A 1017 -57.67 -119.12 -67.55
C ALA A 1017 -59.02 -119.78 -67.63
N THR A 1018 -59.74 -119.34 -68.63
CA THR A 1018 -61.09 -119.74 -68.86
C THR A 1018 -61.02 -120.17 -70.36
N PHE A 1019 -61.12 -121.50 -70.61
CA PHE A 1019 -61.30 -122.21 -71.92
C PHE A 1019 -62.71 -122.10 -72.57
N ALA A 1020 -63.45 -123.06 -73.11
CA ALA A 1020 -64.78 -122.92 -73.80
C ALA A 1020 -64.69 -124.04 -74.80
N PHE A 1021 -65.15 -125.23 -74.44
CA PHE A 1021 -64.87 -126.39 -75.27
C PHE A 1021 -65.79 -126.34 -76.48
N ALA A 1022 -65.25 -126.25 -77.68
CA ALA A 1022 -66.08 -126.10 -78.88
C ALA A 1022 -66.65 -127.43 -79.43
N LYS A 1023 -66.34 -128.58 -78.80
CA LYS A 1023 -66.66 -129.95 -79.24
C LYS A 1023 -66.69 -130.91 -78.03
N PRO A 1024 -67.58 -131.93 -77.98
CA PRO A 1024 -67.54 -132.93 -76.92
C PRO A 1024 -66.25 -133.76 -76.96
N GLY A 1025 -65.55 -133.86 -75.82
CA GLY A 1025 -64.25 -134.51 -75.67
C GLY A 1025 -63.80 -134.64 -74.20
N ILE A 1026 -62.51 -134.86 -73.96
CA ILE A 1026 -61.84 -134.75 -72.65
C ILE A 1026 -60.63 -133.85 -72.84
N CYS A 1027 -60.36 -132.98 -71.87
CA CYS A 1027 -59.25 -132.03 -71.90
C CYS A 1027 -58.35 -132.12 -70.66
N THR A 1028 -57.16 -131.54 -70.77
CA THR A 1028 -56.23 -131.23 -69.68
C THR A 1028 -55.76 -129.79 -69.87
N ILE A 1029 -55.50 -129.05 -68.80
CA ILE A 1029 -54.90 -127.70 -68.82
C ILE A 1029 -53.62 -127.71 -68.00
N THR A 1030 -52.64 -126.86 -68.28
CA THR A 1030 -51.40 -126.67 -67.49
C THR A 1030 -51.26 -125.20 -67.03
N LEU A 1031 -50.50 -124.91 -65.96
CA LEU A 1031 -50.06 -123.57 -65.52
C LEU A 1031 -48.55 -123.57 -65.27
N HIS A 1032 -47.89 -122.46 -65.62
CA HIS A 1032 -46.51 -122.13 -65.27
C HIS A 1032 -46.40 -120.78 -64.56
N VAL A 1033 -45.35 -120.60 -63.74
CA VAL A 1033 -45.06 -119.36 -62.98
C VAL A 1033 -43.55 -119.09 -62.96
N GLU A 1034 -43.12 -117.86 -63.27
CA GLU A 1034 -41.70 -117.42 -63.29
C GLU A 1034 -41.53 -116.04 -62.63
N ASP A 1035 -40.45 -115.83 -61.87
CA ASP A 1035 -40.07 -114.52 -61.32
C ASP A 1035 -39.37 -113.61 -62.36
N ASP A 1036 -39.10 -112.35 -62.03
CA ASP A 1036 -38.42 -111.41 -62.95
C ASP A 1036 -36.88 -111.48 -62.90
N ASP A 1037 -36.33 -112.41 -62.11
CA ASP A 1037 -34.89 -112.70 -62.00
C ASP A 1037 -34.45 -113.97 -62.76
N GLY A 1038 -35.41 -114.86 -63.08
CA GLY A 1038 -35.33 -115.96 -64.03
C GLY A 1038 -35.59 -117.39 -63.49
N GLU A 1039 -36.26 -117.59 -62.35
CA GLU A 1039 -36.49 -118.91 -61.73
C GLU A 1039 -38.01 -119.29 -61.66
N SER A 1040 -38.40 -120.57 -61.85
CA SER A 1040 -39.80 -120.95 -62.19
C SER A 1040 -40.34 -122.37 -61.80
N ASP A 1041 -41.68 -122.55 -61.81
CA ASP A 1041 -42.45 -123.76 -61.35
C ASP A 1041 -43.82 -124.00 -62.11
N SER A 1042 -44.52 -125.17 -61.98
CA SER A 1042 -45.74 -125.55 -62.81
C SER A 1042 -46.69 -126.74 -62.37
N THR A 1043 -47.99 -126.79 -62.83
CA THR A 1043 -49.06 -127.83 -62.49
C THR A 1043 -50.35 -127.87 -63.45
N SER A 1044 -51.54 -128.57 -63.28
CA SER A 1044 -52.63 -128.78 -64.38
C SER A 1044 -54.28 -128.93 -64.18
N MET A 1045 -55.31 -128.25 -64.95
CA MET A 1045 -56.92 -128.41 -65.11
C MET A 1045 -58.05 -128.01 -66.37
N THR A 1046 -59.04 -126.95 -66.65
CA THR A 1046 -60.18 -126.61 -67.86
C THR A 1046 -61.46 -125.43 -68.02
N VAL A 1047 -61.79 -124.29 -68.91
CA VAL A 1047 -63.18 -123.53 -69.53
C VAL A 1047 -63.83 -121.88 -69.95
N GLU A 1048 -63.57 -120.42 -69.89
CA GLU A 1048 -63.73 -118.95 -70.83
C GLU A 1048 -63.30 -117.22 -70.65
N VAL A 1049 -62.27 -116.40 -71.28
CA VAL A 1049 -61.71 -114.86 -71.77
C VAL A 1049 -61.70 -113.16 -71.35
N THR A 1050 -60.75 -112.07 -71.71
CA THR A 1050 -60.75 -110.39 -71.98
C THR A 1050 -59.53 -109.13 -71.87
N GLU A 1051 -59.56 -107.68 -72.20
CA GLU A 1051 -58.43 -106.45 -72.42
C GLU A 1051 -58.53 -104.69 -72.29
N LYS A 1052 -57.53 -103.58 -72.52
CA LYS A 1052 -57.55 -101.90 -72.81
C LYS A 1052 -56.36 -100.60 -72.63
N PRO A 1053 -56.32 -99.18 -73.12
CA PRO A 1053 -55.20 -97.92 -73.21
C PRO A 1053 -55.30 -96.16 -73.24
N LEU A 1054 -54.26 -95.07 -73.29
CA LEU A 1054 -54.25 -93.37 -73.33
C LEU A 1054 -53.01 -92.14 -73.67
N SER A 1055 -53.01 -90.65 -73.61
CA SER A 1055 -51.91 -89.37 -73.90
C SER A 1055 -52.11 -87.64 -73.65
N SER A 1056 -51.46 -86.29 -73.82
CA SER A 1056 -50.22 -85.22 -74.23
C SER A 1056 -50.12 -83.45 -73.99
N ALA A 1057 -49.11 -82.39 -74.34
CA ALA A 1057 -48.84 -80.76 -73.99
C ALA A 1057 -47.92 -79.44 -74.75
N LEU A 1058 -47.62 -78.02 -74.33
CA LEU A 1058 -47.05 -76.54 -75.00
C LEU A 1058 -46.28 -75.14 -74.20
N LEU A 1059 -45.70 -73.75 -74.39
CA LEU A 1059 -45.03 -72.42 -75.22
C LEU A 1059 -44.43 -70.85 -74.61
N SER A 1060 -43.64 -69.70 -75.18
CA SER A 1060 -43.16 -68.12 -74.68
C SER A 1060 -42.24 -66.77 -75.41
N SER A 1061 -41.88 -65.38 -74.96
CA SER A 1061 -40.97 -64.03 -75.52
C SER A 1061 -40.65 -62.45 -74.77
N ILE A 1062 -39.99 -61.08 -74.93
CA ILE A 1062 -39.03 -59.85 -75.64
C ILE A 1062 -38.58 -58.28 -74.90
N ALA A 1063 -37.92 -56.92 -75.06
CA ALA A 1063 -37.12 -55.62 -75.83
C ALA A 1063 -36.33 -54.13 -75.19
N SER A 1064 -35.75 -52.87 -75.80
CA SER A 1064 -34.87 -51.46 -75.31
C SER A 1064 -34.62 -49.85 -76.05
N GLY A 1065 -33.90 -48.51 -75.98
CA GLY A 1065 -32.75 -47.34 -75.44
C GLY A 1065 -32.50 -45.58 -75.84
N LYS A 1066 -31.45 -44.54 -75.52
CA LYS A 1066 -31.17 -42.83 -75.76
C LYS A 1066 -29.78 -41.76 -75.40
N GLY A 1067 -29.16 -40.36 -75.49
CA GLY A 1067 -29.00 -38.69 -75.88
C GLY A 1067 -27.66 -37.55 -75.48
N ILE A 1068 -27.08 -36.12 -75.53
CA ILE A 1068 -26.94 -34.45 -75.96
C ILE A 1068 -25.54 -33.33 -75.64
N VAL A 1069 -24.96 -31.90 -75.68
CA VAL A 1069 -24.85 -30.19 -75.95
C VAL A 1069 -23.39 -29.11 -75.87
N ILE A 1070 -22.80 -27.69 -75.85
CA ILE A 1070 -22.71 -25.95 -75.94
C ILE A 1070 -21.23 -24.88 -75.97
N GLY A 1071 -20.63 -23.46 -76.00
CA GLY A 1071 -20.52 -21.72 -76.07
C GLY A 1071 -19.08 -20.61 -75.86
N LEU A 1072 -18.52 -19.18 -75.86
CA LEU A 1072 -18.41 -17.48 -76.22
C LEU A 1072 -17.19 -16.16 -75.81
N GLY A 1073 -16.83 -14.77 -76.32
CA GLY A 1073 -15.96 -13.32 -75.79
C GLY A 1073 -15.02 -11.92 -76.51
N ILE A 1074 -14.59 -10.51 -76.07
CA ILE A 1074 -13.41 -9.24 -76.44
C ILE A 1074 -13.27 -7.42 -76.32
N VAL A 1075 -12.14 -6.36 -76.23
CA VAL A 1075 -11.89 -4.62 -76.40
C VAL A 1075 -10.56 -3.40 -76.08
N LEU A 1076 -10.20 -1.98 -76.55
CA LEU A 1076 -9.25 -0.58 -76.14
C LEU A 1076 -8.79 0.83 -77.07
N ILE A 1077 -8.13 2.01 -76.57
CA ILE A 1077 -7.38 3.39 -77.01
C ILE A 1077 -7.93 4.64 -77.88
N ALA A 1078 -7.98 5.91 -77.34
CA ALA A 1078 -7.71 7.22 -78.06
C ALA A 1078 -7.45 8.49 -77.19
N LEU A 1079 -6.50 9.32 -77.66
CA LEU A 1079 -6.04 10.65 -77.24
C LEU A 1079 -6.96 11.82 -77.68
N LEU A 1080 -7.33 12.71 -76.75
CA LEU A 1080 -7.73 14.16 -76.84
C LEU A 1080 -8.79 14.44 -75.74
N LEU A 1081 -8.42 14.96 -74.56
CA LEU A 1081 -8.26 16.39 -74.20
C LEU A 1081 -9.57 17.19 -74.00
N VAL A 1082 -9.51 18.14 -73.06
CA VAL A 1082 -10.44 19.28 -72.77
C VAL A 1082 -11.50 19.10 -71.65
N PHE A 1083 -11.31 19.85 -70.54
CA PHE A 1083 -12.25 20.31 -69.48
C PHE A 1083 -12.85 19.25 -68.50
N ILE A 1084 -12.51 19.14 -67.19
CA ILE A 1084 -12.38 20.15 -66.09
C ILE A 1084 -13.63 21.07 -65.99
N ILE A 1085 -14.38 21.19 -64.88
CA ILE A 1085 -14.37 20.50 -63.57
C ILE A 1085 -15.70 20.74 -62.81
N SER A 1086 -16.03 19.92 -61.79
CA SER A 1086 -16.59 20.31 -60.48
C SER A 1086 -17.01 19.07 -59.65
N ARG A 1087 -17.21 19.22 -58.34
CA ARG A 1087 -17.12 18.12 -57.36
C ARG A 1087 -18.46 17.45 -56.97
N ARG A 1088 -18.29 16.22 -56.45
CA ARG A 1088 -19.10 15.52 -55.42
C ARG A 1088 -19.79 16.49 -54.44
N LYS A 1089 -20.89 16.14 -53.76
CA LYS A 1089 -21.09 14.86 -53.01
C LYS A 1089 -22.57 14.66 -52.66
N GLN A 1090 -23.02 13.39 -52.59
CA GLN A 1090 -24.19 13.05 -51.78
C GLN A 1090 -24.13 11.58 -51.31
N GLU A 1091 -24.14 11.42 -49.99
CA GLU A 1091 -24.59 10.25 -49.22
C GLU A 1091 -25.74 10.81 -48.34
N ILE A 1092 -26.63 10.06 -47.68
CA ILE A 1092 -26.58 8.68 -47.18
C ILE A 1092 -27.97 8.00 -47.41
N PRO A 1093 -28.44 7.06 -46.56
CA PRO A 1093 -28.40 5.60 -46.72
C PRO A 1093 -29.62 4.97 -47.45
N GLY A 1094 -29.57 3.68 -47.77
CA GLY A 1094 -30.69 2.92 -48.34
C GLY A 1094 -30.53 1.39 -48.23
N SER A 1095 -31.18 0.79 -47.23
CA SER A 1095 -30.98 -0.58 -46.74
C SER A 1095 -31.65 -1.72 -47.53
N ILE A 1096 -31.00 -2.91 -47.54
CA ILE A 1096 -31.57 -4.28 -47.58
C ILE A 1096 -32.24 -4.78 -48.89
N ALA A 1097 -31.73 -5.91 -49.44
CA ALA A 1097 -32.51 -7.15 -49.70
C ALA A 1097 -31.69 -8.36 -50.25
N GLN A 1098 -31.81 -9.51 -49.56
CA GLN A 1098 -31.96 -10.89 -50.09
C GLN A 1098 -30.87 -11.62 -50.96
N GLN A 1099 -30.52 -12.84 -50.48
CA GLN A 1099 -30.50 -14.15 -51.23
C GLN A 1099 -29.40 -14.44 -52.30
N GLN A 1100 -28.91 -15.69 -52.50
CA GLN A 1100 -28.86 -16.92 -51.65
C GLN A 1100 -27.89 -18.00 -52.22
N SER A 1101 -27.24 -18.78 -51.33
CA SER A 1101 -26.82 -20.20 -51.51
C SER A 1101 -25.58 -20.62 -52.36
N LYS A 1102 -24.88 -21.67 -51.85
CA LYS A 1102 -24.05 -22.73 -52.51
C LYS A 1102 -22.73 -22.32 -53.21
N GLN A 1103 -21.56 -22.83 -52.79
CA GLN A 1103 -20.93 -24.17 -53.05
C GLN A 1103 -20.47 -24.37 -54.53
N SER A 1104 -19.28 -24.90 -54.86
CA SER A 1104 -18.13 -25.38 -54.03
C SER A 1104 -16.87 -25.82 -54.85
N LYS A 1105 -15.68 -25.73 -54.22
CA LYS A 1105 -14.49 -26.63 -54.34
C LYS A 1105 -13.64 -26.72 -55.66
N ALA A 1106 -12.45 -27.33 -55.48
CA ALA A 1106 -11.40 -27.78 -56.44
C ALA A 1106 -10.46 -26.69 -57.00
N TRP A 1107 -9.10 -26.79 -56.99
CA TRP A 1107 -8.13 -27.87 -57.31
C TRP A 1107 -7.88 -28.02 -58.84
N ASP A 1108 -6.65 -28.14 -59.38
CA ASP A 1108 -5.31 -28.15 -58.74
C ASP A 1108 -4.12 -27.74 -59.68
N LEU A 1109 -2.93 -27.63 -59.07
CA LEU A 1109 -1.53 -27.55 -59.54
C LEU A 1109 -1.13 -27.86 -61.01
N GLN A 1110 -0.13 -27.11 -61.50
CA GLN A 1110 0.98 -27.65 -62.33
C GLN A 1110 2.28 -26.81 -62.25
N ALA A 1111 3.44 -27.47 -62.21
CA ALA A 1111 4.79 -26.88 -62.24
C ALA A 1111 5.53 -27.25 -63.56
N PRO A 1112 6.70 -26.63 -63.89
CA PRO A 1112 7.98 -27.33 -63.69
C PRO A 1112 9.21 -26.38 -63.49
N SER A 1113 10.43 -26.85 -63.78
CA SER A 1113 11.70 -26.35 -63.19
C SER A 1113 12.90 -26.15 -64.14
N GLN A 1114 13.74 -25.14 -63.82
CA GLN A 1114 15.22 -25.04 -64.01
C GLN A 1114 15.84 -24.88 -65.43
N GLY A 1115 16.43 -23.70 -65.71
CA GLY A 1115 17.50 -23.45 -66.72
C GLY A 1115 17.17 -22.48 -67.89
N ILE A 1116 18.10 -21.97 -68.73
CA ILE A 1116 19.59 -21.88 -68.72
C ILE A 1116 20.06 -20.68 -69.62
N LEU A 1117 20.89 -19.73 -69.11
CA LEU A 1117 21.73 -18.70 -69.83
C LEU A 1117 21.06 -17.74 -70.88
N SER A 1118 21.43 -16.45 -71.05
CA SER A 1118 22.39 -15.54 -70.37
C SER A 1118 22.22 -14.05 -70.80
N HIS A 1119 22.71 -13.11 -69.97
CA HIS A 1119 22.93 -11.64 -70.18
C HIS A 1119 21.69 -10.74 -70.39
N ALA A 1120 21.34 -9.71 -69.59
CA ALA A 1120 22.07 -8.61 -68.88
C ALA A 1120 22.18 -7.31 -69.71
N SER A 1121 22.09 -6.07 -69.16
CA SER A 1121 21.61 -5.50 -67.87
C SER A 1121 21.50 -3.95 -68.08
N GLY A 1122 21.04 -3.06 -67.19
CA GLY A 1122 20.52 -3.02 -65.80
C GLY A 1122 19.99 -1.58 -65.54
N ALA A 1123 19.72 -1.06 -64.33
CA ALA A 1123 19.74 -1.59 -62.96
C ALA A 1123 18.74 -0.79 -62.07
N ALA A 1124 18.53 -1.24 -60.82
CA ALA A 1124 17.63 -0.68 -59.79
C ALA A 1124 18.40 0.34 -58.85
N PRO A 1125 17.90 0.86 -57.70
CA PRO A 1125 16.69 0.48 -56.94
C PRO A 1125 15.89 1.60 -56.21
N MET A 1126 14.87 1.13 -55.45
CA MET A 1126 14.10 1.76 -54.35
C MET A 1126 12.91 2.69 -54.67
N ASP A 1127 11.74 2.16 -54.33
CA ASP A 1127 10.44 2.82 -54.12
C ASP A 1127 10.54 3.83 -52.94
N SER A 1128 10.03 5.07 -52.95
CA SER A 1128 9.10 5.80 -53.84
C SER A 1128 7.61 5.39 -53.71
N TYR A 1129 6.62 6.27 -53.49
CA TYR A 1129 6.65 7.75 -53.46
C TYR A 1129 5.40 8.39 -52.82
N GLU A 1130 5.57 9.60 -52.26
CA GLU A 1130 4.80 10.87 -52.43
C GLU A 1130 3.24 10.90 -52.43
N ILE A 1131 2.57 11.77 -51.65
CA ILE A 1131 2.38 13.25 -51.74
C ILE A 1131 1.24 13.69 -52.71
N GLU A 1132 0.42 14.64 -52.21
CA GLU A 1132 -0.45 15.71 -52.80
C GLU A 1132 -0.87 15.69 -54.32
N LEU A 1133 -1.91 16.39 -54.80
CA LEU A 1133 -2.37 17.77 -54.53
C LEU A 1133 -3.80 18.04 -55.09
N ASN A 1134 -4.39 19.20 -54.75
CA ASN A 1134 -5.64 19.75 -55.32
C ASN A 1134 -5.50 20.39 -56.72
N SER A 1135 -6.64 20.51 -57.43
CA SER A 1135 -7.05 21.64 -58.31
C SER A 1135 -8.44 21.34 -58.90
N ILE A 1136 -9.42 22.24 -59.10
CA ILE A 1136 -9.70 23.67 -58.77
C ILE A 1136 -11.24 23.83 -58.51
N ASP A 1137 -11.76 25.07 -58.31
CA ASP A 1137 -13.15 25.37 -57.88
C ASP A 1137 -14.22 25.46 -59.02
N PHE A 1138 -14.77 26.57 -59.54
CA PHE A 1138 -14.58 28.04 -59.45
C PHE A 1138 -15.84 28.76 -60.07
N GLN A 1139 -16.23 30.04 -59.87
CA GLN A 1139 -15.70 31.20 -59.13
C GLN A 1139 -16.75 32.37 -58.99
N THR A 1140 -17.02 32.89 -57.77
CA THR A 1140 -17.49 34.29 -57.42
C THR A 1140 -18.92 34.78 -57.79
N PRO A 1141 -19.48 35.87 -57.16
CA PRO A 1141 -18.87 36.84 -56.21
C PRO A 1141 -19.59 37.10 -54.85
N ALA A 1142 -18.88 37.80 -53.94
CA ALA A 1142 -19.33 38.38 -52.66
C ALA A 1142 -20.03 39.77 -52.86
N PRO A 1143 -20.61 40.49 -51.85
CA PRO A 1143 -20.13 40.74 -50.46
C PRO A 1143 -20.57 39.70 -49.39
N THR A 1144 -20.57 39.90 -48.04
CA THR A 1144 -20.76 41.09 -47.16
C THR A 1144 -20.06 40.91 -45.79
N ALA A 1145 -20.02 41.93 -44.90
CA ALA A 1145 -19.30 41.92 -43.62
C ALA A 1145 -20.01 42.68 -42.46
N GLN A 1146 -19.74 42.26 -41.20
CA GLN A 1146 -19.90 42.97 -39.89
C GLN A 1146 -21.32 43.39 -39.40
N PRO A 1147 -21.55 43.61 -38.08
CA PRO A 1147 -21.13 42.76 -36.94
C PRO A 1147 -22.16 42.65 -35.76
N ALA A 1148 -21.86 41.74 -34.82
CA ALA A 1148 -22.20 41.77 -33.38
C ALA A 1148 -23.62 41.42 -32.84
N VAL A 1149 -23.59 40.96 -31.57
CA VAL A 1149 -24.67 40.74 -30.57
C VAL A 1149 -25.58 39.50 -30.70
N MET A 1150 -25.85 38.88 -29.54
CA MET A 1150 -26.90 37.87 -29.23
C MET A 1150 -28.33 38.49 -29.26
N PRO A 1151 -29.42 37.84 -28.80
CA PRO A 1151 -29.72 36.41 -28.53
C PRO A 1151 -30.99 35.92 -29.28
N ALA A 1152 -31.47 34.68 -29.03
CA ALA A 1152 -32.91 34.35 -28.76
C ALA A 1152 -33.21 32.83 -28.64
N HIS A 1153 -34.33 32.48 -28.00
CA HIS A 1153 -34.84 31.12 -27.73
C HIS A 1153 -35.82 30.54 -28.80
N GLN A 1154 -36.14 29.24 -28.68
CA GLN A 1154 -37.47 28.61 -28.94
C GLN A 1154 -37.95 28.46 -30.42
N PRO A 1155 -39.11 27.81 -30.77
CA PRO A 1155 -39.98 26.84 -30.05
C PRO A 1155 -40.60 25.63 -30.86
N VAL A 1156 -41.04 24.58 -30.12
CA VAL A 1156 -42.34 23.81 -30.12
C VAL A 1156 -43.22 23.57 -31.39
N ALA A 1157 -43.67 22.29 -31.58
CA ALA A 1157 -45.04 21.84 -32.01
C ALA A 1157 -45.20 20.29 -31.75
N GLN A 1158 -46.21 19.72 -31.03
CA GLN A 1158 -47.69 19.56 -31.23
C GLN A 1158 -48.12 18.52 -32.32
N PRO A 1159 -49.27 17.77 -32.23
CA PRO A 1159 -50.60 18.18 -31.68
C PRO A 1159 -51.62 17.15 -31.04
N VAL A 1160 -52.47 17.64 -30.10
CA VAL A 1160 -53.97 17.43 -29.92
C VAL A 1160 -54.62 16.05 -29.52
N ALA A 1161 -55.42 15.99 -28.43
CA ALA A 1161 -56.28 14.85 -27.99
C ALA A 1161 -57.47 15.22 -27.03
N GLN A 1162 -58.55 14.39 -26.92
CA GLN A 1162 -59.85 14.60 -26.16
C GLN A 1162 -60.68 13.25 -25.97
N PRO A 1163 -61.95 13.14 -25.43
CA PRO A 1163 -62.55 13.59 -24.13
C PRO A 1163 -63.63 12.66 -23.41
N ALA A 1164 -63.93 12.90 -22.10
CA ALA A 1164 -65.21 12.73 -21.31
C ALA A 1164 -65.84 11.30 -21.06
N VAL A 1165 -66.96 10.99 -20.32
CA VAL A 1165 -68.15 11.69 -19.70
C VAL A 1165 -68.87 10.90 -18.52
N MET A 1166 -69.75 11.55 -17.70
CA MET A 1166 -70.87 11.05 -16.81
C MET A 1166 -70.58 10.22 -15.50
N PRO A 1167 -71.46 10.18 -14.44
CA PRO A 1167 -72.72 10.91 -14.12
C PRO A 1167 -72.79 11.60 -12.71
N ALA A 1168 -73.98 11.89 -12.14
CA ALA A 1168 -74.28 12.70 -10.92
C ALA A 1168 -74.54 11.87 -9.61
N HIS A 1169 -74.76 12.38 -8.37
CA HIS A 1169 -75.18 13.70 -7.82
C HIS A 1169 -74.61 14.00 -6.38
N GLN A 1170 -74.43 15.31 -6.10
CA GLN A 1170 -74.51 16.14 -4.85
C GLN A 1170 -75.16 15.62 -3.53
N PRO A 1171 -75.06 16.32 -2.33
CA PRO A 1171 -74.31 17.57 -1.98
C PRO A 1171 -73.68 17.73 -0.54
N VAL A 1172 -72.53 18.45 -0.45
CA VAL A 1172 -72.21 19.61 0.47
C VAL A 1172 -71.88 19.45 2.00
N ALA A 1173 -70.58 19.69 2.32
CA ALA A 1173 -69.95 20.53 3.38
C ALA A 1173 -69.77 20.16 4.89
N GLN A 1174 -68.48 20.28 5.33
CA GLN A 1174 -67.96 20.76 6.65
C GLN A 1174 -68.24 19.93 7.94
N PRO A 1175 -67.55 20.16 9.10
CA PRO A 1175 -66.12 20.47 9.38
C PRO A 1175 -65.51 19.68 10.61
N VAL A 1176 -64.30 20.06 11.09
CA VAL A 1176 -63.70 19.84 12.46
C VAL A 1176 -63.09 18.45 12.89
N ALA A 1177 -61.75 18.46 13.08
CA ALA A 1177 -60.85 17.97 14.16
C ALA A 1177 -60.98 16.64 15.00
N GLN A 1178 -59.81 16.23 15.53
CA GLN A 1178 -59.48 15.66 16.87
C GLN A 1178 -59.36 14.13 17.17
N THR A 1179 -58.27 13.82 17.91
CA THR A 1179 -58.05 12.83 19.02
C THR A 1179 -57.97 11.29 18.86
N VAL A 1180 -56.73 10.77 19.06
CA VAL A 1180 -56.23 9.69 19.97
C VAL A 1180 -56.86 8.26 20.04
N VAL A 1181 -55.97 7.27 20.28
CA VAL A 1181 -56.13 5.94 20.94
C VAL A 1181 -55.95 4.69 20.02
N ILE A 1182 -55.27 3.67 20.57
CA ILE A 1182 -54.77 2.38 20.02
C ILE A 1182 -55.65 1.20 20.57
N PRO A 1183 -55.46 -0.13 20.28
CA PRO A 1183 -54.59 -0.86 19.31
C PRO A 1183 -55.27 -2.08 18.59
N THR A 1184 -54.44 -2.98 18.03
CA THR A 1184 -54.60 -4.46 17.80
C THR A 1184 -55.24 -5.08 16.54
N SER A 1185 -54.35 -5.71 15.73
CA SER A 1185 -54.36 -7.12 15.25
C SER A 1185 -54.98 -7.59 13.91
N GLN A 1186 -54.10 -8.14 13.06
CA GLN A 1186 -54.19 -9.39 12.24
C GLN A 1186 -55.01 -9.50 10.91
N HIS A 1187 -54.26 -9.38 9.79
CA HIS A 1187 -53.81 -10.48 8.89
C HIS A 1187 -54.43 -10.68 7.46
N VAL A 1188 -53.50 -10.80 6.47
CA VAL A 1188 -53.56 -11.39 5.09
C VAL A 1188 -54.58 -10.92 4.02
N PRO A 1189 -54.28 -11.03 2.68
CA PRO A 1189 -52.97 -11.05 1.97
C PRO A 1189 -52.91 -10.21 0.65
N ALA A 1190 -51.74 -10.26 -0.03
CA ALA A 1190 -51.45 -9.95 -1.46
C ALA A 1190 -50.94 -8.54 -1.88
N PHE A 1191 -50.18 -8.52 -2.99
CA PHE A 1191 -49.27 -7.50 -3.57
C PHE A 1191 -49.49 -7.40 -5.11
N PRO A 1192 -48.85 -6.49 -5.91
CA PRO A 1192 -48.21 -5.18 -5.69
C PRO A 1192 -48.80 -4.14 -6.72
N PRO A 1193 -48.09 -3.13 -7.31
CA PRO A 1193 -46.96 -2.26 -6.90
C PRO A 1193 -47.25 -0.73 -7.04
N PRO A 1194 -46.34 0.16 -6.58
CA PRO A 1194 -46.09 1.47 -7.18
C PRO A 1194 -44.67 1.58 -7.81
N ALA A 1195 -44.32 2.75 -8.35
CA ALA A 1195 -43.18 2.96 -9.27
C ALA A 1195 -41.78 3.07 -8.62
N SER A 1196 -40.74 3.01 -9.47
CA SER A 1196 -39.34 2.71 -9.15
C SER A 1196 -38.45 3.91 -8.78
N ALA A 1197 -37.47 3.65 -7.90
CA ALA A 1197 -36.29 4.48 -7.68
C ALA A 1197 -35.34 4.50 -8.91
N PRO A 1198 -34.41 5.47 -9.02
CA PRO A 1198 -33.26 5.35 -9.93
C PRO A 1198 -32.40 4.12 -9.57
N PRO A 1199 -31.78 3.45 -10.55
CA PRO A 1199 -31.01 2.22 -10.32
C PRO A 1199 -29.78 2.50 -9.46
N ILE A 1200 -29.62 1.75 -8.37
CA ILE A 1200 -28.45 1.81 -7.51
C ILE A 1200 -27.21 1.36 -8.32
N PRO A 1201 -26.06 2.04 -8.21
CA PRO A 1201 -24.79 1.60 -8.80
C PRO A 1201 -24.41 0.16 -8.43
N ALA A 1202 -23.58 -0.48 -9.25
CA ALA A 1202 -23.12 -1.85 -9.01
C ALA A 1202 -22.32 -2.03 -7.69
N GLN A 1203 -21.87 -0.94 -7.07
CA GLN A 1203 -21.13 -0.91 -5.80
C GLN A 1203 -22.00 -0.45 -4.60
N GLY A 1204 -23.32 -0.27 -4.79
CA GLY A 1204 -24.24 0.12 -3.72
C GLY A 1204 -24.59 1.61 -3.69
N LEU A 1205 -25.10 2.06 -2.54
CA LEU A 1205 -25.38 3.48 -2.27
C LEU A 1205 -24.07 4.22 -1.91
N PRO A 1206 -23.97 5.54 -2.13
CA PRO A 1206 -22.83 6.32 -1.65
C PRO A 1206 -22.66 6.18 -0.13
N PRO A 1207 -21.42 6.18 0.41
CA PRO A 1207 -21.20 6.09 1.85
C PRO A 1207 -22.00 7.14 2.65
N GLY A 1208 -22.63 6.70 3.75
CA GLY A 1208 -23.51 7.54 4.58
C GLY A 1208 -24.91 7.83 4.03
N TRP A 1209 -25.28 7.36 2.82
CA TRP A 1209 -26.60 7.64 2.24
C TRP A 1209 -27.65 6.57 2.56
N SER A 1210 -28.79 6.99 3.09
CA SER A 1210 -29.98 6.15 3.24
C SER A 1210 -30.70 5.92 1.90
N GLN A 1211 -31.50 4.85 1.84
CA GLN A 1211 -32.32 4.52 0.67
C GLN A 1211 -33.38 5.59 0.35
N GLU A 1212 -33.79 6.39 1.36
CA GLU A 1212 -34.73 7.50 1.19
C GLU A 1212 -34.03 8.78 0.69
N GLN A 1213 -32.75 9.00 1.04
CA GLN A 1213 -31.92 10.03 0.38
C GLN A 1213 -31.62 9.64 -1.08
N TRP A 1214 -31.38 8.36 -1.38
CA TRP A 1214 -31.22 7.88 -2.76
C TRP A 1214 -32.46 8.14 -3.63
N LEU A 1215 -33.65 7.92 -3.07
CA LEU A 1215 -34.94 8.22 -3.71
C LEU A 1215 -35.16 9.71 -4.02
N ILE A 1216 -34.39 10.63 -3.42
CA ILE A 1216 -34.55 12.09 -3.57
C ILE A 1216 -33.39 12.71 -4.36
N TYR A 1217 -32.17 12.19 -4.24
CA TYR A 1217 -30.94 12.81 -4.77
C TYR A 1217 -30.10 11.90 -5.68
N GLY A 1218 -30.36 10.58 -5.73
CA GLY A 1218 -29.50 9.61 -6.42
C GLY A 1218 -29.40 9.79 -7.94
N GLU A 1219 -30.46 10.31 -8.57
CA GLU A 1219 -30.46 10.63 -10.01
C GLU A 1219 -29.40 11.68 -10.38
N LYS A 1220 -29.12 12.64 -9.48
CA LYS A 1220 -28.14 13.71 -9.69
C LYS A 1220 -26.69 13.24 -9.46
N TRP A 1221 -26.48 12.33 -8.49
CA TRP A 1221 -25.18 11.70 -8.23
C TRP A 1221 -24.70 10.88 -9.45
N LEU A 1222 -25.64 10.23 -10.16
CA LEU A 1222 -25.37 9.50 -11.40
C LEU A 1222 -24.98 10.42 -12.58
N GLU A 1223 -25.40 11.68 -12.61
CA GLU A 1223 -24.98 12.64 -13.65
C GLU A 1223 -23.53 13.12 -13.45
N GLU A 1224 -23.10 13.31 -12.20
CA GLU A 1224 -21.74 13.78 -11.87
C GLU A 1224 -20.69 12.67 -12.15
N GLN A 1225 -20.97 11.41 -11.80
CA GLN A 1225 -20.08 10.27 -12.12
C GLN A 1225 -19.88 10.06 -13.63
N ASN A 1226 -20.89 10.36 -14.46
CA ASN A 1226 -20.77 10.23 -15.92
C ASN A 1226 -19.87 11.29 -16.58
N GLN A 1227 -19.42 12.33 -15.86
CA GLN A 1227 -18.45 13.31 -16.40
C GLN A 1227 -16.99 12.88 -16.18
N ILE A 1228 -16.72 12.04 -15.18
CA ILE A 1228 -15.37 11.55 -14.85
C ILE A 1228 -14.92 10.48 -15.84
N ALA A 1229 -15.86 9.70 -16.41
CA ALA A 1229 -15.58 8.54 -17.25
C ALA A 1229 -15.14 8.82 -18.71
N SER A 1230 -14.79 10.07 -19.10
CA SER A 1230 -14.63 10.43 -20.51
C SER A 1230 -13.47 11.38 -20.89
N THR A 1231 -12.21 11.08 -20.54
CA THR A 1231 -11.03 11.51 -21.33
C THR A 1231 -9.85 10.52 -21.18
N PRO A 1232 -9.21 10.03 -22.26
CA PRO A 1232 -8.11 9.06 -22.19
C PRO A 1232 -6.69 9.66 -22.41
N SER A 1233 -5.67 8.94 -21.95
CA SER A 1233 -4.23 9.29 -22.01
C SER A 1233 -3.52 8.88 -23.32
N ARG A 1234 -2.52 9.67 -23.78
CA ARG A 1234 -1.13 9.21 -24.07
C ARG A 1234 -0.14 10.37 -24.28
N ALA A 1235 1.15 10.14 -24.02
CA ALA A 1235 2.22 11.15 -23.97
C ALA A 1235 3.20 11.17 -25.18
N GLY A 1236 3.99 12.26 -25.29
CA GLY A 1236 5.37 12.22 -25.80
C GLY A 1236 5.85 13.36 -26.72
N LYS A 1237 7.06 13.89 -26.45
CA LYS A 1237 7.94 14.78 -27.27
C LYS A 1237 7.52 16.26 -27.41
N ASP A 1238 8.46 17.22 -27.52
CA ASP A 1238 9.93 17.20 -27.32
C ASP A 1238 10.43 18.58 -26.81
N LEU A 1239 11.61 18.64 -26.18
CA LEU A 1239 12.15 19.84 -25.53
C LEU A 1239 13.28 20.48 -26.36
N SER A 1240 12.95 21.24 -27.41
CA SER A 1240 14.00 21.83 -28.28
C SER A 1240 13.62 23.08 -29.12
N GLU A 1241 12.57 23.85 -28.76
CA GLU A 1241 12.22 25.06 -29.54
C GLU A 1241 11.55 26.19 -28.70
N LEU A 1242 12.12 26.54 -27.54
CA LEU A 1242 11.77 27.80 -26.83
C LEU A 1242 12.91 28.37 -25.95
N LEU A 1243 14.08 28.59 -26.56
CA LEU A 1243 15.11 29.50 -26.06
C LEU A 1243 15.37 30.57 -27.13
N ASP A 1244 14.63 31.68 -27.05
CA ASP A 1244 14.94 32.99 -27.63
C ASP A 1244 13.99 34.04 -26.99
N ASP A 1245 14.49 35.26 -26.83
CA ASP A 1245 13.78 36.50 -26.49
C ASP A 1245 12.83 36.51 -25.25
N LEU A 1246 13.38 36.85 -24.07
CA LEU A 1246 13.31 38.25 -23.57
C LEU A 1246 14.03 38.46 -22.23
N ASP A 1247 14.73 39.58 -22.10
CA ASP A 1247 15.32 40.06 -20.84
C ASP A 1247 14.24 40.67 -19.91
N PHE A 1248 14.35 40.44 -18.59
CA PHE A 1248 14.71 41.50 -17.63
C PHE A 1248 15.08 40.93 -16.25
#